data_AF-A0A1J4JGF2-F1
#
_entry.id   AF-A0A1J4JGF2-F1
#
_cell.length_a   1.000
_cell.length_b   1.000
_cell.length_c   1.000
_cell.angle_alpha   90.00
_cell.angle_beta   90.00
_cell.angle_gamma   90.00
#
_symmetry.space_group_name_H-M   'P 1'
#
loop_
_entity.id
_entity.type
_entity.pdbx_description
1 polymer ?
#
loop_
_entity_poly.entity_id
_entity_poly.type
_entity_poly.pdbx_seq_one_letter_code
_entity_poly.pdbx_strand_id
1 'polypeptide(L)'
;MNSKWEVNVNDFKDLKGRSQEKGGYGIVKFVIQKSTNRKCALKKTTGSLLETEVKRSFTREVDLLSKCQHPAIVPFVGFCEKNNIGHIYLELIENGSLFSCIKKSREGKKDPLWDKTHKFIISYGVCVAMEFLHSMNRIHRDLKPGNILIDSNYYPYVTDFGTSKEINKAIPINQTLSITTPAIMAPEFIENPELYSNSLPIDVYSYGVTLYELWTEIAPFAKYGNNPYKIINVIANGERPNIPDFLDEKWANLIQKCWGANPTSRPTFSKIKETLLQEEFIKDPEIDFKVFQSYKDLVTPDVKIDTVKAPPPTEVKHDYEETPIVKKMKDEADSGKLEAQLDYAIALYKGTYGPTNINGALEYFKKVCSNTKYTKETFHNIALGEYYAGLCYAELEEFKTALTLFKRAVSHGVADAAFTLAELIFDGKIEGKSPEELIMLYQKAADADNIKAINKFALITYYGTISRPNKQLALKYFQKGSDLGDPDMMYLWAIRNEYGRDVEKNIPEAMRLYKLSADLGCSASQLEYGLHLYNGIHVDQNHDLAMYYFELAANQENPEAQLYFSVMLQSTSLEESREYLEKARNGNDPNAWAICGKLFVDADMIDDAIPSLFYGMQHGSITGMLTLGNLCEKHPERGNAADFYEAAANHCHCLDESGFFTPIPYKVFHCKKCNKDICEGCAKHCHKGHSVTEKGVDCGFKCQCGADGFKGQCSGEFVGNEYCNQHLYQCITCCTKTDNEFICKACADKCHAGHNVIDCGRQRNFCSCGMFKLPYNFKCKILDYERVRRDPYICCSSQNHKNSSIKQRWLQCITCGVYGDPSLGLCEPCAYTCHRDHIVIDCGVKQGCCCCYNQCACVYSHFKNCVLLKKVCPTFLCTFRIFYFFLSSFDDEKIC
;
A
#
# COMPACT_ATOMS: atom_id res chain seq x y z
N MET A 1 13.12 16.74 -21.05
CA MET A 1 14.19 16.98 -20.05
C MET A 1 15.26 17.89 -20.66
N ASN A 2 15.96 18.66 -19.84
CA ASN A 2 16.99 19.60 -20.31
C ASN A 2 18.28 18.83 -20.67
N SER A 3 18.64 18.75 -21.96
CA SER A 3 19.76 17.94 -22.49
C SER A 3 21.13 18.30 -21.91
N LYS A 4 21.25 19.45 -21.24
CA LYS A 4 22.46 19.92 -20.55
C LYS A 4 22.95 18.98 -19.45
N TRP A 5 22.05 18.25 -18.79
CA TRP A 5 22.40 17.42 -17.62
C TRP A 5 22.55 15.94 -17.95
N GLU A 6 22.49 15.58 -19.23
CA GLU A 6 22.65 14.21 -19.66
C GLU A 6 24.13 13.82 -19.71
N VAL A 7 24.47 12.69 -19.09
CA VAL A 7 25.86 12.25 -18.95
C VAL A 7 26.10 10.92 -19.65
N ASN A 8 27.31 10.74 -20.20
CA ASN A 8 27.69 9.49 -20.84
C ASN A 8 28.04 8.44 -19.77
N VAL A 9 27.31 7.32 -19.73
CA VAL A 9 27.54 6.23 -18.77
C VAL A 9 28.97 5.67 -18.82
N ASN A 10 29.62 5.71 -19.99
CA ASN A 10 30.99 5.22 -20.16
C ASN A 10 32.03 6.16 -19.56
N ASP A 11 31.65 7.40 -19.25
CA ASP A 11 32.47 8.34 -18.48
C ASP A 11 32.52 7.94 -17.00
N PHE A 12 31.71 7.00 -16.52
CA PHE A 12 31.74 6.55 -15.14
C PHE A 12 32.41 5.19 -15.00
N LYS A 13 33.19 5.03 -13.93
CA LYS A 13 33.76 3.74 -13.51
C LYS A 13 33.50 3.52 -12.03
N ASP A 14 33.41 2.26 -11.63
CA ASP A 14 33.19 1.91 -10.23
C ASP A 14 34.31 2.43 -9.34
N LEU A 15 33.94 3.03 -8.22
CA LEU A 15 34.87 3.42 -7.17
C LEU A 15 35.30 2.16 -6.40
N LYS A 16 36.53 1.69 -6.65
CA LYS A 16 37.08 0.50 -5.97
C LYS A 16 37.13 0.69 -4.45
N GLY A 17 36.75 -0.34 -3.70
CA GLY A 17 36.88 -0.38 -2.23
C GLY A 17 35.67 0.13 -1.43
N ARG A 18 34.57 0.54 -2.08
CA ARG A 18 33.32 0.93 -1.42
C ARG A 18 32.18 0.04 -1.93
N SER A 19 31.47 -0.65 -1.03
CA SER A 19 30.36 -1.55 -1.37
C SER A 19 29.09 -0.78 -1.77
N GLN A 20 28.19 -1.43 -2.50
CA GLN A 20 26.85 -0.89 -2.76
C GLN A 20 26.06 -0.74 -1.45
N GLU A 21 25.27 0.33 -1.36
CA GLU A 21 24.34 0.55 -0.26
C GLU A 21 22.90 0.41 -0.79
N LYS A 22 22.08 -0.39 -0.11
CA LYS A 22 20.64 -0.50 -0.38
C LYS A 22 19.90 0.52 0.49
N GLY A 23 19.31 1.53 -0.13
CA GLY A 23 18.42 2.50 0.53
C GLY A 23 16.95 2.24 0.18
N GLY A 24 16.04 2.99 0.82
CA GLY A 24 14.58 2.84 0.66
C GLY A 24 14.02 3.09 -0.75
N TYR A 25 14.81 3.66 -1.68
CA TYR A 25 14.36 4.04 -3.03
C TYR A 25 15.29 3.57 -4.15
N GLY A 26 16.17 2.60 -3.90
CA GLY A 26 17.03 2.01 -4.91
C GLY A 26 18.46 1.68 -4.45
N ILE A 27 19.21 1.04 -5.34
CA ILE A 27 20.61 0.66 -5.13
C ILE A 27 21.50 1.87 -5.42
N VAL A 28 22.21 2.36 -4.40
CA VAL A 28 23.22 3.43 -4.58
C VAL A 28 24.58 2.78 -4.83
N LYS A 29 25.22 3.16 -5.94
CA LYS A 29 26.57 2.72 -6.31
C LYS A 29 27.52 3.91 -6.32
N PHE A 30 28.74 3.74 -5.83
CA PHE A 30 29.75 4.79 -5.89
C PHE A 30 30.60 4.66 -7.16
N VAL A 31 30.75 5.77 -7.88
CA VAL A 31 31.46 5.83 -9.16
C VAL A 31 32.41 7.03 -9.22
N ILE A 32 33.37 7.01 -10.14
CA ILE A 32 34.20 8.16 -10.51
C ILE A 32 33.89 8.52 -11.96
N GLN A 33 33.62 9.79 -12.21
CA GLN A 33 33.58 10.38 -13.55
C GLN A 33 35.02 10.52 -14.07
N LYS A 34 35.36 9.89 -15.18
CA LYS A 34 36.72 9.80 -15.73
C LYS A 34 37.20 11.14 -16.25
N SER A 35 36.32 11.90 -16.92
CA SER A 35 36.62 13.19 -17.54
C SER A 35 37.02 14.28 -16.54
N THR A 36 36.38 14.30 -15.36
CA THR A 36 36.58 15.32 -14.33
C THR A 36 37.29 14.80 -13.09
N ASN A 37 37.48 13.48 -13.00
CA ASN A 37 37.91 12.77 -11.79
C ASN A 37 36.98 13.02 -10.57
N ARG A 38 35.74 13.47 -10.80
CA ARG A 38 34.73 13.71 -9.75
C ARG A 38 34.22 12.38 -9.20
N LYS A 39 34.12 12.27 -7.87
CA LYS A 39 33.47 11.13 -7.21
C LYS A 39 31.96 11.37 -7.17
N CYS A 40 31.17 10.35 -7.51
CA CYS A 40 29.72 10.48 -7.59
C CYS A 40 29.01 9.31 -6.90
N ALA A 41 27.81 9.59 -6.39
CA ALA A 41 26.81 8.60 -6.03
C ALA A 41 25.86 8.40 -7.21
N LEU A 42 25.71 7.15 -7.66
CA LEU A 42 24.79 6.73 -8.70
C LEU A 42 23.56 6.11 -8.05
N LYS A 43 22.40 6.78 -8.17
CA LYS A 43 21.08 6.27 -7.80
C LYS A 43 20.41 5.67 -9.04
N LYS A 44 19.78 4.51 -8.88
CA LYS A 44 19.05 3.81 -9.95
C LYS A 44 17.56 3.71 -9.62
N THR A 45 16.70 3.76 -10.63
CA THR A 45 15.28 3.45 -10.47
C THR A 45 15.08 1.99 -10.01
N THR A 46 14.06 1.76 -9.18
CA THR A 46 13.72 0.44 -8.61
C THR A 46 13.00 -0.47 -9.59
N GLY A 47 12.29 0.11 -10.56
CA GLY A 47 11.62 -0.58 -11.66
C GLY A 47 12.11 -0.11 -13.02
N SER A 48 11.49 -0.63 -14.07
CA SER A 48 11.82 -0.26 -15.44
C SER A 48 11.23 1.11 -15.78
N LEU A 49 11.99 1.96 -16.48
CA LEU A 49 11.49 3.17 -17.13
C LEU A 49 10.43 2.88 -18.22
N LEU A 50 10.19 1.62 -18.57
CA LEU A 50 9.03 1.23 -19.38
C LEU A 50 7.71 1.33 -18.61
N GLU A 51 7.76 1.31 -17.28
CA GLU A 51 6.61 1.54 -16.42
C GLU A 51 6.35 3.04 -16.32
N THR A 52 5.14 3.46 -16.71
CA THR A 52 4.74 4.87 -16.80
C THR A 52 4.95 5.62 -15.49
N GLU A 53 4.70 4.97 -14.35
CA GLU A 53 4.86 5.55 -13.03
C GLU A 53 6.33 5.78 -12.66
N VAL A 54 7.18 4.78 -12.90
CA VAL A 54 8.63 4.85 -12.65
C VAL A 54 9.26 5.92 -13.55
N LYS A 55 8.90 5.96 -14.84
CA LYS A 55 9.37 7.00 -15.78
C LYS A 55 8.94 8.40 -15.34
N ARG A 56 7.69 8.56 -14.90
CA ARG A 56 7.16 9.84 -14.40
C ARG A 56 7.87 10.29 -13.13
N SER A 57 8.12 9.37 -12.19
CA SER A 57 8.87 9.63 -10.96
C SER A 57 10.31 10.07 -11.26
N PHE A 58 11.03 9.30 -12.08
CA PHE A 58 12.39 9.61 -12.52
C PHE A 58 12.49 10.97 -13.23
N THR A 59 11.56 11.25 -14.15
CA THR A 59 11.52 12.53 -14.88
C THR A 59 11.32 13.72 -13.95
N ARG A 60 10.43 13.59 -12.96
CA ARG A 60 10.18 14.65 -11.96
C ARG A 60 11.40 14.89 -11.08
N GLU A 61 12.05 13.83 -10.63
CA GLU A 61 13.26 13.93 -9.80
C GLU A 61 14.41 14.61 -10.56
N VAL A 62 14.64 14.23 -11.82
CA VAL A 62 15.64 14.87 -12.70
C VAL A 62 15.30 16.34 -12.96
N ASP A 63 14.05 16.67 -13.28
CA ASP A 63 13.63 18.06 -13.51
C ASP A 63 13.89 18.93 -12.29
N LEU A 64 13.54 18.45 -11.09
CA LEU A 64 13.75 19.16 -9.84
C LEU A 64 15.23 19.35 -9.53
N LEU A 65 16.03 18.28 -9.59
CA LEU A 65 17.47 18.33 -9.37
C LEU A 65 18.18 19.27 -10.35
N SER A 66 17.72 19.33 -11.60
CA SER A 66 18.30 20.21 -12.62
C SER A 66 18.09 21.70 -12.35
N LYS A 67 17.09 22.05 -11.53
CA LYS A 67 16.71 23.43 -11.16
C LYS A 67 17.16 23.80 -9.75
N CYS A 68 17.43 22.83 -8.88
CA CYS A 68 17.83 23.07 -7.50
C CYS A 68 19.35 23.23 -7.37
N GLN A 69 19.85 24.46 -7.58
CA GLN A 69 21.26 24.81 -7.34
C GLN A 69 21.39 25.68 -6.10
N HIS A 70 21.86 25.10 -5.01
CA HIS A 70 22.08 25.80 -3.74
C HIS A 70 23.28 25.21 -3.01
N PRO A 71 24.14 26.00 -2.34
CA PRO A 71 25.34 25.49 -1.64
C PRO A 71 25.07 24.42 -0.58
N ALA A 72 23.86 24.39 -0.01
CA ALA A 72 23.42 23.39 0.97
C ALA A 72 22.47 22.31 0.40
N ILE A 73 22.40 22.14 -0.92
CA ILE A 73 21.71 21.04 -1.61
C ILE A 73 22.76 20.21 -2.35
N VAL A 74 22.61 18.89 -2.36
CA VAL A 74 23.58 18.00 -3.03
C VAL A 74 23.74 18.41 -4.51
N PRO A 75 24.99 18.59 -4.99
CA PRO A 75 25.20 18.94 -6.40
C PRO A 75 24.72 17.85 -7.35
N PHE A 76 23.82 18.21 -8.25
CA PHE A 76 23.40 17.36 -9.36
C PHE A 76 24.51 17.30 -10.41
N VAL A 77 25.02 16.10 -10.70
CA VAL A 77 26.07 15.88 -11.71
C VAL A 77 25.44 15.61 -13.07
N GLY A 78 24.35 14.84 -13.10
CA GLY A 78 23.57 14.58 -14.29
C GLY A 78 22.78 13.29 -14.23
N PHE A 79 22.18 12.90 -15.34
CA PHE A 79 21.40 11.68 -15.45
C PHE A 79 21.70 10.93 -16.74
N CYS A 80 21.38 9.64 -16.79
CA CYS A 80 21.32 8.90 -18.04
C CYS A 80 20.27 7.79 -17.96
N GLU A 81 19.79 7.35 -19.11
CA GLU A 81 18.92 6.17 -19.20
C GLU A 81 19.73 5.03 -19.83
N LYS A 82 19.74 3.86 -19.19
CA LYS A 82 20.45 2.67 -19.69
C LYS A 82 19.65 1.42 -19.41
N ASN A 83 19.40 0.61 -20.44
CA ASN A 83 18.66 -0.65 -20.34
C ASN A 83 17.29 -0.47 -19.66
N ASN A 84 16.56 0.60 -20.01
CA ASN A 84 15.30 0.99 -19.38
C ASN A 84 15.41 1.19 -17.85
N ILE A 85 16.56 1.60 -17.33
CA ILE A 85 16.76 1.98 -15.93
C ILE A 85 17.29 3.42 -15.88
N GLY A 86 16.65 4.25 -15.08
CA GLY A 86 17.08 5.63 -14.86
C GLY A 86 18.27 5.67 -13.92
N HIS A 87 19.31 6.41 -14.29
CA HIS A 87 20.53 6.60 -13.52
C HIS A 87 20.68 8.09 -13.20
N ILE A 88 20.70 8.43 -11.91
CA ILE A 88 20.91 9.80 -11.41
C ILE A 88 22.29 9.85 -10.75
N TYR A 89 23.13 10.76 -11.20
CA TYR A 89 24.47 11.00 -10.66
C TYR A 89 24.46 12.26 -9.81
N LEU A 90 24.79 12.09 -8.54
CA LEU A 90 24.96 13.15 -7.56
C LEU A 90 26.43 13.20 -7.13
N GLU A 91 26.91 14.35 -6.70
CA GLU A 91 28.26 14.44 -6.14
C GLU A 91 28.37 13.59 -4.86
N LEU A 92 29.47 12.86 -4.72
CA LEU A 92 29.68 11.99 -3.57
C LEU A 92 30.17 12.81 -2.38
N ILE A 93 29.34 12.89 -1.35
CA ILE A 93 29.66 13.56 -0.08
C ILE A 93 30.33 12.57 0.89
N GLU A 94 31.39 12.99 1.59
CA GLU A 94 32.37 12.12 2.24
C GLU A 94 31.86 11.38 3.47
N ASN A 95 31.23 12.08 4.42
CA ASN A 95 30.89 11.54 5.74
C ASN A 95 29.55 10.77 5.78
N GLY A 96 28.88 10.63 4.64
CA GLY A 96 27.60 9.93 4.53
C GLY A 96 26.45 10.78 5.08
N SER A 97 25.40 10.12 5.58
CA SER A 97 24.20 10.80 6.10
C SER A 97 24.38 11.32 7.52
N LEU A 98 23.64 12.38 7.86
CA LEU A 98 23.53 12.92 9.21
C LEU A 98 23.08 11.84 10.21
N PHE A 99 22.18 10.95 9.80
CA PHE A 99 21.78 9.77 10.59
C PHE A 99 22.99 8.91 10.98
N SER A 100 23.93 8.70 10.06
CA SER A 100 25.15 7.92 10.33
C SER A 100 26.08 8.65 11.30
N CYS A 101 26.19 9.98 11.20
CA CYS A 101 26.93 10.80 12.16
C CYS A 101 26.33 10.73 13.57
N ILE A 102 25.00 10.88 13.69
CA ILE A 102 24.29 10.75 14.97
C ILE A 102 24.48 9.35 15.56
N LYS A 103 24.37 8.30 14.72
CA LYS A 103 24.58 6.91 15.15
C LYS A 103 26.01 6.69 15.68
N LYS A 104 27.04 7.15 14.97
CA LYS A 104 28.44 7.08 15.44
C LYS A 104 28.61 7.80 16.78
N SER A 105 27.95 8.95 16.95
CA SER A 105 27.96 9.67 18.22
C SER A 105 27.33 8.88 19.37
N ARG A 106 26.15 8.26 19.15
CA ARG A 106 25.48 7.36 20.10
C ARG A 106 26.35 6.16 20.51
N GLU A 107 27.17 5.67 19.59
CA GLU A 107 28.13 4.57 19.82
C GLU A 107 29.42 5.02 20.53
N GLY A 108 29.54 6.30 20.92
CA GLY A 108 30.73 6.86 21.56
C GLY A 108 31.88 7.13 20.58
N LYS A 109 31.67 7.02 19.27
CA LYS A 109 32.65 7.29 18.21
C LYS A 109 32.43 8.69 17.63
N LYS A 110 32.41 9.70 18.50
CA LYS A 110 32.19 11.10 18.11
C LYS A 110 33.37 11.61 17.29
N ASP A 111 33.07 12.21 16.16
CA ASP A 111 34.05 12.98 15.40
C ASP A 111 34.38 14.28 16.17
N PRO A 112 35.64 14.78 16.14
CA PRO A 112 35.99 16.03 16.78
C PRO A 112 35.14 17.24 16.34
N LEU A 113 34.66 17.25 15.09
CA LEU A 113 33.79 18.30 14.57
C LEU A 113 32.31 18.11 14.95
N TRP A 114 31.95 17.05 15.69
CA TRP A 114 30.59 16.85 16.19
C TRP A 114 30.32 17.67 17.47
N ASP A 115 30.45 19.00 17.37
CA ASP A 115 30.28 19.97 18.45
C ASP A 115 29.00 20.83 18.29
N LYS A 116 28.71 21.72 19.25
CA LYS A 116 27.53 22.62 19.17
C LYS A 116 27.61 23.58 17.97
N THR A 117 28.81 24.02 17.59
CA THR A 117 29.04 24.89 16.42
C THR A 117 28.59 24.22 15.12
N HIS A 118 29.01 22.99 14.87
CA HIS A 118 28.67 22.27 13.64
C HIS A 118 27.22 21.78 13.65
N LYS A 119 26.65 21.41 14.81
CA LYS A 119 25.20 21.17 14.92
C LYS A 119 24.40 22.43 14.57
N PHE A 120 24.88 23.62 14.95
CA PHE A 120 24.26 24.88 14.57
C PHE A 120 24.40 25.17 13.07
N ILE A 121 25.57 24.93 12.49
CA ILE A 121 25.80 24.98 11.03
C ILE A 121 24.85 24.05 10.27
N ILE A 122 24.70 22.80 10.74
CA ILE A 122 23.78 21.83 10.14
C ILE A 122 22.33 22.34 10.21
N SER A 123 21.92 22.84 11.37
CA SER A 123 20.57 23.40 11.57
C SER A 123 20.31 24.57 10.59
N TYR A 124 21.22 25.54 10.55
CA TYR A 124 21.11 26.71 9.67
C TYR A 124 21.15 26.33 8.19
N GLY A 125 22.08 25.46 7.79
CA GLY A 125 22.25 25.01 6.41
C GLY A 125 21.03 24.31 5.84
N VAL A 126 20.42 23.42 6.62
CA VAL A 126 19.17 22.76 6.22
C VAL A 126 18.03 23.78 6.14
N CYS A 127 17.96 24.73 7.08
CA CYS A 127 16.95 25.80 7.05
C CYS A 127 17.01 26.64 5.77
N VAL A 128 18.20 27.08 5.34
CA VAL A 128 18.35 27.91 4.14
C VAL A 128 18.12 27.12 2.85
N ALA A 129 18.52 25.83 2.81
CA ALA A 129 18.21 24.95 1.69
C ALA A 129 16.70 24.75 1.50
N MET A 130 15.97 24.58 2.60
CA MET A 130 14.52 24.41 2.58
C MET A 130 13.78 25.73 2.30
N GLU A 131 14.29 26.86 2.77
CA GLU A 131 13.78 28.19 2.37
C GLU A 131 13.88 28.38 0.85
N PHE A 132 15.04 28.06 0.26
CA PHE A 132 15.24 28.10 -1.18
C PHE A 132 14.25 27.17 -1.91
N LEU A 133 14.09 25.93 -1.45
CA LEU A 133 13.15 24.98 -2.04
C LEU A 133 11.69 25.48 -1.98
N HIS A 134 11.27 26.01 -0.84
CA HIS A 134 9.92 26.58 -0.65
C HIS A 134 9.70 27.83 -1.50
N SER A 135 10.73 28.66 -1.74
CA SER A 135 10.65 29.81 -2.63
C SER A 135 10.36 29.44 -4.10
N MET A 136 10.68 28.19 -4.48
CA MET A 136 10.35 27.62 -5.79
C MET A 136 9.00 26.89 -5.80
N ASN A 137 8.16 27.04 -4.76
CA ASN A 137 6.90 26.30 -4.57
C ASN A 137 7.07 24.78 -4.63
N ARG A 138 8.17 24.27 -4.07
CA ARG A 138 8.47 22.83 -3.97
C ARG A 138 8.42 22.38 -2.51
N ILE A 139 7.86 21.19 -2.30
CA ILE A 139 7.76 20.54 -0.99
C ILE A 139 8.65 19.30 -1.01
N HIS A 140 9.48 19.10 0.01
CA HIS A 140 10.40 17.96 0.07
C HIS A 140 9.70 16.65 0.45
N ARG A 141 8.83 16.66 1.47
CA ARG A 141 8.00 15.54 1.98
C ARG A 141 8.70 14.37 2.69
N ASP A 142 10.03 14.31 2.69
CA ASP A 142 10.79 13.26 3.38
C ASP A 142 12.08 13.81 4.02
N LEU A 143 12.01 15.03 4.58
CA LEU A 143 13.16 15.67 5.24
C LEU A 143 13.47 14.99 6.58
N LYS A 144 14.59 14.28 6.65
CA LYS A 144 15.07 13.53 7.83
C LYS A 144 16.60 13.46 7.86
N PRO A 145 17.23 13.09 9.00
CA PRO A 145 18.68 12.89 9.07
C PRO A 145 19.26 11.91 8.03
N GLY A 146 18.46 10.95 7.56
CA GLY A 146 18.87 10.03 6.49
C GLY A 146 19.06 10.71 5.13
N ASN A 147 18.35 11.82 4.88
CA ASN A 147 18.31 12.56 3.61
C ASN A 147 19.09 13.89 3.69
N ILE A 148 19.98 14.01 4.67
CA ILE A 148 20.95 15.11 4.81
C ILE A 148 22.34 14.49 4.78
N LEU A 149 23.15 14.81 3.79
CA LEU A 149 24.53 14.35 3.69
C LEU A 149 25.47 15.36 4.34
N ILE A 150 26.61 14.88 4.85
CA ILE A 150 27.58 15.67 5.60
C ILE A 150 28.95 15.55 4.93
N ASP A 151 29.57 16.67 4.56
CA ASP A 151 30.92 16.68 3.98
C ASP A 151 32.01 16.61 5.06
N SER A 152 33.28 16.65 4.64
CA SER A 152 34.43 16.61 5.54
C SER A 152 34.54 17.80 6.51
N ASN A 153 33.89 18.93 6.20
CA ASN A 153 33.82 20.12 7.06
C ASN A 153 32.57 20.12 7.95
N TYR A 154 31.81 19.02 7.96
CA TYR A 154 30.54 18.91 8.66
C TYR A 154 29.44 19.85 8.13
N TYR A 155 29.53 20.27 6.87
CA TYR A 155 28.51 21.08 6.23
C TYR A 155 27.38 20.20 5.66
N PRO A 156 26.10 20.63 5.80
CA PRO A 156 24.95 19.85 5.38
C PRO A 156 24.60 20.03 3.90
N TYR A 157 24.18 18.92 3.27
CA TYR A 157 23.64 18.90 1.91
C TYR A 157 22.32 18.12 1.90
N VAL A 158 21.20 18.82 1.64
CA VAL A 158 19.88 18.19 1.51
C VAL A 158 19.84 17.36 0.21
N THR A 159 19.30 16.15 0.28
CA THR A 159 19.22 15.20 -0.85
C THR A 159 17.89 14.45 -0.88
N ASP A 160 17.71 13.59 -1.89
CA ASP A 160 16.61 12.64 -2.04
C ASP A 160 15.22 13.27 -2.25
N PHE A 161 15.06 13.89 -3.41
CA PHE A 161 13.82 14.56 -3.82
C PHE A 161 12.79 13.64 -4.49
N GLY A 162 12.92 12.31 -4.36
CA GLY A 162 12.03 11.34 -5.02
C GLY A 162 10.56 11.44 -4.60
N THR A 163 10.27 12.02 -3.42
CA THR A 163 8.92 12.31 -2.91
C THR A 163 8.48 13.76 -3.13
N SER A 164 9.35 14.62 -3.66
CA SER A 164 9.10 16.05 -3.76
C SER A 164 8.07 16.37 -4.84
N LYS A 165 7.19 17.34 -4.57
CA LYS A 165 6.13 17.74 -5.50
C LYS A 165 5.98 19.26 -5.60
N GLU A 166 5.45 19.68 -6.75
CA GLU A 166 4.98 21.04 -7.04
C GLU A 166 3.60 21.26 -6.37
N ILE A 167 3.34 22.47 -5.88
CA ILE A 167 2.03 22.85 -5.31
C ILE A 167 1.02 23.01 -6.47
N ASN A 168 0.21 21.98 -6.77
CA ASN A 168 -0.86 22.06 -7.77
C ASN A 168 -2.11 21.26 -7.35
N LYS A 169 -3.32 21.80 -7.60
CA LYS A 169 -4.61 21.33 -7.06
C LYS A 169 -5.22 20.10 -7.76
N ALA A 170 -4.53 19.46 -8.71
CA ALA A 170 -5.13 18.49 -9.63
C ALA A 170 -4.39 17.14 -9.74
N ILE A 171 -3.77 16.63 -8.68
CA ILE A 171 -3.00 15.35 -8.74
C ILE A 171 -3.46 14.38 -7.62
N PRO A 172 -3.87 13.14 -7.94
CA PRO A 172 -4.23 12.12 -6.94
C PRO A 172 -3.02 11.63 -6.12
N ILE A 173 -3.24 11.22 -4.87
CA ILE A 173 -2.20 11.19 -3.80
C ILE A 173 -1.82 9.78 -3.33
N ASN A 174 -2.42 8.74 -3.92
CA ASN A 174 -2.44 7.36 -3.42
C ASN A 174 -1.10 6.61 -3.43
N GLN A 175 -0.01 7.24 -3.89
CA GLN A 175 1.36 6.69 -3.90
C GLN A 175 2.27 7.24 -2.79
N THR A 176 1.81 8.18 -1.95
CA THR A 176 2.74 8.97 -1.10
C THR A 176 3.02 8.34 0.29
N LEU A 177 2.14 7.45 0.79
CA LEU A 177 2.23 6.91 2.16
C LEU A 177 3.16 5.68 2.30
N SER A 178 3.42 4.95 1.22
CA SER A 178 4.36 3.80 1.23
C SER A 178 5.84 4.22 1.21
N ILE A 179 6.10 5.52 1.02
CA ILE A 179 7.41 6.06 0.68
C ILE A 179 8.01 6.83 1.88
N THR A 180 7.23 7.61 2.63
CA THR A 180 7.74 8.50 3.70
C THR A 180 8.06 7.83 5.04
N THR A 181 9.06 8.34 5.78
CA THR A 181 9.35 7.86 7.14
C THR A 181 8.36 8.40 8.18
N PRO A 182 7.58 7.55 8.87
CA PRO A 182 6.56 7.91 9.87
C PRO A 182 6.89 9.05 10.84
N ALA A 183 8.10 9.04 11.41
CA ALA A 183 8.48 9.93 12.51
C ALA A 183 8.50 11.41 12.13
N ILE A 184 8.69 11.71 10.85
CA ILE A 184 8.82 13.08 10.35
C ILE A 184 7.54 13.59 9.69
N MET A 185 6.48 12.77 9.60
CA MET A 185 5.23 13.15 8.96
C MET A 185 4.43 14.08 9.86
N ALA A 186 3.99 15.22 9.34
CA ALA A 186 3.17 16.16 10.08
C ALA A 186 1.78 15.56 10.40
N PRO A 187 1.17 15.86 11.56
CA PRO A 187 -0.11 15.27 11.97
C PRO A 187 -1.23 15.54 10.96
N GLU A 188 -1.32 16.76 10.42
CA GLU A 188 -2.33 17.11 9.41
C GLU A 188 -2.14 16.36 8.10
N PHE A 189 -0.88 16.04 7.75
CA PHE A 189 -0.57 15.26 6.55
C PHE A 189 -0.87 13.78 6.74
N ILE A 190 -0.76 13.28 7.98
CA ILE A 190 -1.22 11.93 8.36
C ILE A 190 -2.75 11.85 8.32
N GLU A 191 -3.44 12.86 8.87
CA GLU A 191 -4.90 12.90 8.99
C GLU A 191 -5.61 13.08 7.64
N ASN A 192 -5.13 14.01 6.82
CA ASN A 192 -5.70 14.25 5.50
C ASN A 192 -4.58 14.52 4.47
N PRO A 193 -3.94 13.44 3.97
CA PRO A 193 -2.90 13.56 2.95
C PRO A 193 -3.39 14.31 1.71
N GLU A 194 -4.67 14.19 1.36
CA GLU A 194 -5.24 14.84 0.18
C GLU A 194 -5.22 16.36 0.29
N LEU A 195 -5.75 16.88 1.40
CA LEU A 195 -5.85 18.31 1.68
C LEU A 195 -4.48 18.95 1.95
N TYR A 196 -3.59 18.24 2.66
CA TYR A 196 -2.33 18.81 3.15
C TYR A 196 -1.09 18.39 2.35
N SER A 197 -1.22 17.54 1.32
CA SER A 197 -0.08 17.16 0.46
C SER A 197 0.65 18.37 -0.13
N ASN A 198 -0.06 19.44 -0.41
CA ASN A 198 0.47 20.68 -0.99
C ASN A 198 0.74 21.77 0.06
N SER A 199 0.85 21.40 1.33
CA SER A 199 1.05 22.31 2.46
C SER A 199 2.54 22.43 2.82
N LEU A 200 3.15 23.59 2.58
CA LEU A 200 4.55 23.89 2.99
C LEU A 200 4.83 23.62 4.49
N PRO A 201 3.90 23.91 5.44
CA PRO A 201 4.08 23.59 6.86
C PRO A 201 4.42 22.14 7.23
N ILE A 202 4.23 21.17 6.34
CA ILE A 202 4.56 19.77 6.63
C ILE A 202 6.08 19.55 6.68
N ASP A 203 6.85 20.21 5.81
CA ASP A 203 8.31 20.17 5.83
C ASP A 203 8.88 20.88 7.08
N VAL A 204 8.17 21.91 7.58
CA VAL A 204 8.55 22.60 8.82
C VAL A 204 8.43 21.66 10.03
N TYR A 205 7.40 20.81 10.04
CA TYR A 205 7.27 19.76 11.06
C TYR A 205 8.43 18.76 10.97
N SER A 206 8.72 18.24 9.76
CA SER A 206 9.82 17.31 9.52
C SER A 206 11.18 17.89 9.93
N TYR A 207 11.38 19.18 9.68
CA TYR A 207 12.56 19.93 10.15
C TYR A 207 12.64 19.99 11.69
N GLY A 208 11.51 20.24 12.37
CA GLY A 208 11.46 20.22 13.84
C GLY A 208 11.86 18.87 14.45
N VAL A 209 11.39 17.76 13.86
CA VAL A 209 11.80 16.41 14.26
C VAL A 209 13.27 16.14 13.96
N THR A 210 13.77 16.63 12.83
CA THR A 210 15.20 16.53 12.46
C THR A 210 16.09 17.28 13.44
N LEU A 211 15.69 18.50 13.84
CA LEU A 211 16.39 19.28 14.87
C LEU A 211 16.39 18.57 16.22
N TYR A 212 15.26 17.98 16.62
CA TYR A 212 15.17 17.19 17.83
C TYR A 212 16.23 16.07 17.82
N GLU A 213 16.28 15.26 16.77
CA GLU A 213 17.23 14.14 16.70
C GLU A 213 18.70 14.61 16.66
N LEU A 214 18.99 15.74 15.99
CA LEU A 214 20.32 16.34 15.93
C LEU A 214 20.83 16.81 17.30
N TRP A 215 20.02 17.60 17.99
CA TRP A 215 20.43 18.27 19.23
C TRP A 215 20.37 17.35 20.45
N THR A 216 19.39 16.47 20.51
CA THR A 216 19.27 15.51 21.61
C THR A 216 20.09 14.25 21.38
N GLU A 217 20.42 13.94 20.12
CA GLU A 217 20.93 12.62 19.72
C GLU A 217 20.02 11.46 20.15
N ILE A 218 18.75 11.71 20.47
CA ILE A 218 17.75 10.70 20.83
C ILE A 218 16.89 10.43 19.60
N ALA A 219 16.68 9.14 19.27
CA ALA A 219 15.83 8.80 18.15
C ALA A 219 14.41 9.30 18.44
N PRO A 220 13.77 10.02 17.50
CA PRO A 220 12.42 10.52 17.71
C PRO A 220 11.52 9.32 17.97
N PHE A 221 10.66 9.42 18.98
CA PHE A 221 9.75 8.35 19.37
C PHE A 221 10.44 7.01 19.74
N ALA A 222 11.70 7.04 20.22
CA ALA A 222 12.48 5.84 20.58
C ALA A 222 11.71 4.82 21.45
N LYS A 223 10.85 5.29 22.36
CA LYS A 223 10.01 4.44 23.22
C LYS A 223 9.03 3.53 22.46
N TYR A 224 8.76 3.81 21.18
CA TYR A 224 7.84 3.05 20.34
C TYR A 224 8.55 2.10 19.36
N GLY A 225 9.89 2.05 19.39
CA GLY A 225 10.70 1.24 18.47
C GLY A 225 10.56 1.66 17.00
N ASN A 226 10.93 0.78 16.07
CA ASN A 226 10.86 1.04 14.62
C ASN A 226 9.47 0.72 14.02
N ASN A 227 8.40 0.64 14.82
CA ASN A 227 7.08 0.33 14.30
C ASN A 227 6.46 1.58 13.65
N PRO A 228 6.34 1.63 12.30
CA PRO A 228 5.91 2.82 11.59
C PRO A 228 4.50 3.27 12.00
N TYR A 229 3.59 2.31 12.16
CA TYR A 229 2.19 2.55 12.53
C TYR A 229 2.04 3.12 13.94
N LYS A 230 2.84 2.66 14.90
CA LYS A 230 2.86 3.23 16.27
C LYS A 230 3.28 4.68 16.27
N ILE A 231 4.31 5.02 15.50
CA ILE A 231 4.83 6.37 15.39
C ILE A 231 3.81 7.31 14.72
N ILE A 232 3.20 6.90 13.61
CA ILE A 232 2.12 7.66 12.94
C ILE A 232 0.98 7.96 13.92
N ASN A 233 0.58 6.96 14.71
CA ASN A 233 -0.54 7.07 15.64
C ASN A 233 -0.31 8.10 16.74
N VAL A 234 0.86 8.07 17.37
CA VAL A 234 1.16 8.99 18.47
C VAL A 234 1.32 10.43 17.96
N ILE A 235 1.86 10.61 16.75
CA ILE A 235 1.96 11.92 16.11
C ILE A 235 0.57 12.51 15.85
N ALA A 236 -0.34 11.73 15.27
CA ALA A 236 -1.72 12.13 14.97
C ALA A 236 -2.49 12.50 16.25
N ASN A 237 -2.27 11.77 17.36
CA ASN A 237 -2.88 12.09 18.66
C ASN A 237 -2.20 13.26 19.39
N GLY A 238 -1.37 14.06 18.71
CA GLY A 238 -0.73 15.24 19.26
C GLY A 238 0.50 14.95 20.12
N GLU A 239 0.94 13.69 20.24
CA GLU A 239 2.15 13.36 20.98
C GLU A 239 3.39 13.87 20.23
N ARG A 240 4.38 14.33 20.99
CA ARG A 240 5.68 14.76 20.49
C ARG A 240 6.80 14.05 21.24
N PRO A 241 7.99 13.91 20.65
CA PRO A 241 9.17 13.44 21.37
C PRO A 241 9.39 14.23 22.66
N ASN A 242 9.72 13.51 23.74
CA ASN A 242 9.97 14.14 25.03
C ASN A 242 11.23 15.02 24.92
N ILE A 243 11.11 16.30 25.27
CA ILE A 243 12.25 17.21 25.30
C ILE A 243 13.04 16.94 26.60
N PRO A 244 14.30 16.51 26.50
CA PRO A 244 15.11 16.28 27.69
C PRO A 244 15.49 17.59 28.38
N ASP A 245 15.62 17.54 29.72
CA ASP A 245 15.97 18.71 30.54
C ASP A 245 17.36 19.32 30.21
N PHE A 246 18.24 18.54 29.55
CA PHE A 246 19.55 19.02 29.14
C PHE A 246 19.52 19.86 27.85
N LEU A 247 18.41 19.89 27.12
CA LEU A 247 18.31 20.66 25.89
C LEU A 247 18.08 22.14 26.22
N ASP A 248 18.94 23.01 25.69
CA ASP A 248 18.82 24.45 25.92
C ASP A 248 17.44 24.98 25.51
N GLU A 249 16.85 25.84 26.33
CA GLU A 249 15.47 26.32 26.20
C GLU A 249 15.17 26.91 24.82
N LYS A 250 16.12 27.65 24.24
CA LYS A 250 16.00 28.22 22.89
C LYS A 250 15.79 27.15 21.80
N TRP A 251 16.47 26.01 21.90
CA TRP A 251 16.32 24.89 20.97
C TRP A 251 14.99 24.17 21.21
N ALA A 252 14.63 23.96 22.47
CA ALA A 252 13.33 23.39 22.84
C ALA A 252 12.17 24.22 22.27
N ASN A 253 12.22 25.55 22.47
CA ASN A 253 11.21 26.49 21.98
C ASN A 253 11.12 26.50 20.45
N LEU A 254 12.25 26.48 19.74
CA LEU A 254 12.26 26.43 18.28
C LEU A 254 11.67 25.12 17.74
N ILE A 255 12.10 23.98 18.28
CA ILE A 255 11.58 22.65 17.92
C ILE A 255 10.07 22.59 18.17
N GLN A 256 9.61 23.09 19.33
CA GLN A 256 8.20 23.10 19.70
C GLN A 256 7.32 23.95 18.78
N LYS A 257 7.84 25.10 18.33
CA LYS A 257 7.17 25.93 17.32
C LYS A 257 7.10 25.22 15.97
N CYS A 258 8.17 24.52 15.57
CA CYS A 258 8.23 23.84 14.27
C CYS A 258 7.27 22.63 14.20
N TRP A 259 7.12 21.84 15.27
CA TRP A 259 6.24 20.67 15.28
C TRP A 259 4.84 20.94 15.90
N GLY A 260 4.45 22.21 15.99
CA GLY A 260 3.19 22.64 16.60
C GLY A 260 1.96 21.98 15.96
N ALA A 261 0.89 21.80 16.73
CA ALA A 261 -0.33 21.12 16.27
C ALA A 261 -1.01 21.84 15.10
N ASN A 262 -1.12 23.18 15.15
CA ASN A 262 -1.71 23.96 14.07
C ASN A 262 -0.66 24.27 12.97
N PRO A 263 -0.83 23.80 11.72
CA PRO A 263 0.12 24.01 10.63
C PRO A 263 0.34 25.48 10.29
N THR A 264 -0.71 26.30 10.40
CA THR A 264 -0.65 27.74 10.10
C THR A 264 0.09 28.56 11.17
N SER A 265 0.25 27.99 12.37
CA SER A 265 0.99 28.61 13.47
C SER A 265 2.48 28.27 13.44
N ARG A 266 2.91 27.32 12.59
CA ARG A 266 4.33 26.98 12.44
C ARG A 266 5.05 28.10 11.70
N PRO A 267 6.29 28.44 12.09
CA PRO A 267 7.08 29.46 11.39
C PRO A 267 7.46 28.98 9.98
N THR A 268 7.50 29.89 9.00
CA THR A 268 8.11 29.60 7.69
C THR A 268 9.62 29.43 7.84
N PHE A 269 10.29 28.77 6.89
CA PHE A 269 11.76 28.68 6.92
C PHE A 269 12.45 30.05 6.92
N SER A 270 11.89 31.07 6.27
CA SER A 270 12.38 32.45 6.40
C SER A 270 12.30 32.96 7.83
N LYS A 271 11.21 32.67 8.56
CA LYS A 271 11.08 33.07 9.97
C LYS A 271 11.98 32.27 10.90
N ILE A 272 12.20 30.99 10.60
CA ILE A 272 13.16 30.14 11.32
C ILE A 272 14.58 30.69 11.11
N LYS A 273 14.96 31.05 9.88
CA LYS A 273 16.25 31.66 9.57
C LYS A 273 16.47 32.94 10.37
N GLU A 274 15.48 33.84 10.40
CA GLU A 274 15.53 35.04 11.25
C GLU A 274 15.73 34.69 12.72
N THR A 275 15.05 33.66 13.23
CA THR A 275 15.15 33.20 14.62
C THR A 275 16.55 32.68 14.94
N LEU A 276 17.12 31.84 14.06
CA LEU A 276 18.48 31.31 14.21
C LEU A 276 19.55 32.40 14.16
N LEU A 277 19.26 33.59 13.62
CA LEU A 277 20.16 34.74 13.60
C LEU A 277 19.98 35.71 14.77
N GLN A 278 19.06 35.43 15.69
CA GLN A 278 18.90 36.23 16.91
C GLN A 278 20.05 36.01 17.88
N GLU A 279 20.32 37.02 18.70
CA GLU A 279 21.47 37.04 19.62
C GLU A 279 21.54 35.81 20.53
N GLU A 280 20.40 35.25 20.95
CA GLU A 280 20.34 34.06 21.80
C GLU A 280 20.95 32.81 21.15
N PHE A 281 20.96 32.71 19.83
CA PHE A 281 21.58 31.62 19.08
C PHE A 281 23.02 31.95 18.70
N ILE A 282 23.26 33.15 18.14
CA ILE A 282 24.58 33.51 17.59
C ILE A 282 25.62 33.89 18.64
N LYS A 283 25.21 34.31 19.86
CA LYS A 283 26.11 34.66 20.96
C LYS A 283 26.19 33.56 22.03
N ASP A 284 25.81 32.33 21.71
CA ASP A 284 26.04 31.19 22.59
C ASP A 284 27.55 31.00 22.83
N PRO A 285 28.04 31.00 24.09
CA PRO A 285 29.45 30.80 24.39
C PRO A 285 30.05 29.49 23.88
N GLU A 286 29.23 28.47 23.62
CA GLU A 286 29.66 27.17 23.10
C GLU A 286 29.65 27.09 21.56
N ILE A 287 29.24 28.16 20.88
CA ILE A 287 29.24 28.26 19.42
C ILE A 287 30.37 29.19 18.96
N ASP A 288 31.26 28.68 18.12
CA ASP A 288 32.25 29.52 17.44
C ASP A 288 31.56 30.31 16.33
N PHE A 289 31.22 31.56 16.65
CA PHE A 289 30.57 32.47 15.71
C PHE A 289 31.38 32.71 14.44
N LYS A 290 32.72 32.65 14.47
CA LYS A 290 33.54 32.88 13.25
C LYS A 290 33.41 31.71 12.28
N VAL A 291 33.41 30.49 12.81
CA VAL A 291 33.21 29.28 12.00
C VAL A 291 31.81 29.26 11.42
N PHE A 292 30.79 29.58 12.23
CA PHE A 292 29.41 29.72 11.77
C PHE A 292 29.26 30.83 10.71
N GLN A 293 29.82 32.01 10.95
CA GLN A 293 29.74 33.15 10.02
C GLN A 293 30.39 32.80 8.67
N SER A 294 31.52 32.08 8.68
CA SER A 294 32.18 31.61 7.46
C SER A 294 31.26 30.69 6.63
N TYR A 295 30.53 29.79 7.29
CA TYR A 295 29.54 28.95 6.62
C TYR A 295 28.31 29.76 6.14
N LYS A 296 27.81 30.69 6.97
CA LYS A 296 26.70 31.56 6.62
C LYS A 296 27.00 32.36 5.34
N ASP A 297 28.19 32.96 5.25
CA ASP A 297 28.60 33.72 4.07
C ASP A 297 28.67 32.86 2.80
N LEU A 298 28.99 31.57 2.95
CA LEU A 298 29.00 30.59 1.85
C LEU A 298 27.59 30.30 1.33
N VAL A 299 26.62 30.12 2.22
CA VAL A 299 25.26 29.64 1.85
C VAL A 299 24.23 30.75 1.69
N THR A 300 24.51 31.96 2.17
CA THR A 300 23.67 33.15 2.01
C THR A 300 24.53 34.37 1.65
N PRO A 301 25.06 34.46 0.41
CA PRO A 301 25.86 35.62 0.01
C PRO A 301 25.00 36.89 -0.05
N ASP A 302 25.41 37.95 0.67
CA ASP A 302 24.74 39.28 0.77
C ASP A 302 24.83 40.13 -0.52
N VAL A 303 25.01 39.51 -1.69
CA VAL A 303 25.19 40.20 -2.97
C VAL A 303 24.16 39.68 -3.96
N LYS A 304 23.50 40.60 -4.69
CA LYS A 304 22.80 40.26 -5.94
C LYS A 304 23.79 39.51 -6.82
N ILE A 305 23.67 38.19 -6.86
CA ILE A 305 24.37 37.38 -7.85
C ILE A 305 23.70 37.73 -9.18
N ASP A 306 24.20 38.79 -9.82
CA ASP A 306 24.38 38.74 -11.26
C ASP A 306 25.03 37.40 -11.52
N THR A 307 24.27 36.54 -12.20
CA THR A 307 24.69 35.27 -12.78
C THR A 307 26.18 35.06 -12.55
N VAL A 308 26.54 34.25 -11.54
CA VAL A 308 27.78 33.48 -11.68
C VAL A 308 27.55 32.75 -12.98
N LYS A 309 28.16 33.30 -14.05
CA LYS A 309 28.37 32.58 -15.27
C LYS A 309 29.05 31.32 -14.76
N ALA A 310 28.28 30.23 -14.69
CA ALA A 310 28.82 28.94 -15.07
C ALA A 310 29.75 29.28 -16.25
N PRO A 311 31.04 28.90 -16.23
CA PRO A 311 31.88 29.07 -17.40
C PRO A 311 30.98 28.70 -18.57
N PRO A 312 30.77 29.62 -19.55
CA PRO A 312 29.79 29.38 -20.61
C PRO A 312 30.01 27.94 -20.97
N PRO A 313 28.95 27.08 -21.00
CA PRO A 313 29.16 25.71 -21.43
C PRO A 313 30.02 25.92 -22.65
N THR A 314 31.26 25.43 -22.56
CA THR A 314 32.06 25.40 -23.76
C THR A 314 31.07 24.76 -24.72
N GLU A 315 30.96 25.28 -25.93
CA GLU A 315 30.43 24.44 -26.98
C GLU A 315 31.42 23.25 -27.08
N VAL A 316 31.41 22.38 -26.07
CA VAL A 316 31.58 20.97 -26.18
C VAL A 316 30.36 20.66 -27.02
N LYS A 317 30.56 20.79 -28.34
CA LYS A 317 30.05 19.81 -29.27
C LYS A 317 30.12 18.50 -28.49
N HIS A 318 28.96 18.05 -28.01
CA HIS A 318 28.86 16.69 -27.53
C HIS A 318 29.07 15.87 -28.79
N ASP A 319 30.34 15.61 -29.09
CA ASP A 319 30.74 14.43 -29.82
C ASP A 319 30.42 13.28 -28.85
N TYR A 320 29.11 13.02 -28.66
CA TYR A 320 28.67 11.65 -28.55
C TYR A 320 29.26 11.05 -29.81
N GLU A 321 30.29 10.21 -29.66
CA GLU A 321 30.56 9.26 -30.72
C GLU A 321 29.27 8.46 -30.85
N GLU A 322 28.43 8.89 -31.81
CA GLU A 322 27.29 8.12 -32.27
C GLU A 322 27.82 6.70 -32.41
N THR A 323 27.26 5.78 -31.62
CA THR A 323 27.67 4.39 -31.73
C THR A 323 27.61 4.04 -33.22
N PRO A 324 28.52 3.21 -33.75
CA PRO A 324 28.54 2.92 -35.19
C PRO A 324 27.16 2.51 -35.75
N ILE A 325 26.33 1.90 -34.89
CA ILE A 325 24.92 1.57 -35.15
C ILE A 325 24.04 2.83 -35.25
N VAL A 326 24.08 3.73 -34.27
CA VAL A 326 23.31 5.00 -34.27
C VAL A 326 23.72 5.88 -35.45
N LYS A 327 25.01 5.98 -35.76
CA LYS A 327 25.53 6.73 -36.90
C LYS A 327 25.00 6.16 -38.22
N LYS A 328 25.08 4.83 -38.37
CA LYS A 328 24.54 4.13 -39.53
C LYS A 328 23.02 4.32 -39.66
N MET A 329 22.27 4.18 -38.55
CA MET A 329 20.81 4.38 -38.55
C MET A 329 20.43 5.81 -38.91
N LYS A 330 21.20 6.79 -38.42
CA LYS A 330 21.02 8.20 -38.76
C LYS A 330 21.35 8.47 -40.22
N ASP A 331 22.48 7.99 -40.74
CA ASP A 331 22.86 8.12 -42.15
C ASP A 331 21.78 7.51 -43.07
N GLU A 332 21.22 6.36 -42.67
CA GLU A 332 20.09 5.72 -43.35
C GLU A 332 18.79 6.52 -43.23
N ALA A 333 18.48 7.10 -42.06
CA ALA A 333 17.33 7.98 -41.86
C ALA A 333 17.44 9.29 -42.67
N ASP A 334 18.63 9.86 -42.74
CA ASP A 334 18.96 11.08 -43.46
C ASP A 334 18.98 10.86 -44.98
N SER A 335 19.14 9.61 -45.44
CA SER A 335 18.92 9.23 -46.84
C SER A 335 17.46 9.38 -47.32
N GLY A 336 16.52 9.65 -46.40
CA GLY A 336 15.12 9.93 -46.70
C GLY A 336 14.21 8.70 -46.74
N LYS A 337 14.71 7.52 -46.34
CA LYS A 337 13.91 6.30 -46.21
C LYS A 337 13.00 6.39 -44.99
N LEU A 338 11.69 6.27 -45.20
CA LEU A 338 10.68 6.45 -44.16
C LEU A 338 10.83 5.47 -42.99
N GLU A 339 11.08 4.20 -43.28
CA GLU A 339 11.29 3.15 -42.27
C GLU A 339 12.52 3.45 -41.41
N ALA A 340 13.65 3.79 -42.03
CA ALA A 340 14.86 4.17 -41.31
C ALA A 340 14.66 5.43 -40.42
N GLN A 341 13.87 6.40 -40.89
CA GLN A 341 13.50 7.57 -40.08
C GLN A 341 12.65 7.19 -38.87
N LEU A 342 11.69 6.29 -39.04
CA LEU A 342 10.85 5.79 -37.96
C LEU A 342 11.67 5.00 -36.94
N ASP A 343 12.48 4.04 -37.38
CA ASP A 343 13.30 3.19 -36.51
C ASP A 343 14.31 4.01 -35.72
N TYR A 344 14.95 4.98 -36.38
CA TYR A 344 15.86 5.90 -35.72
C TYR A 344 15.13 6.77 -34.69
N ALA A 345 13.96 7.31 -35.04
CA ALA A 345 13.16 8.11 -34.11
C ALA A 345 12.67 7.30 -32.90
N ILE A 346 12.22 6.05 -33.11
CA ILE A 346 11.84 5.13 -32.02
C ILE A 346 13.04 4.80 -31.15
N ALA A 347 14.21 4.54 -31.74
CA ALA A 347 15.43 4.27 -30.99
C ALA A 347 15.85 5.48 -30.14
N LEU A 348 15.69 6.70 -30.66
CA LEU A 348 15.88 7.94 -29.90
C LEU A 348 14.83 8.10 -28.80
N TYR A 349 13.56 7.80 -29.06
CA TYR A 349 12.48 7.94 -28.07
C TYR A 349 12.57 6.90 -26.94
N LYS A 350 12.94 5.65 -27.26
CA LYS A 350 13.09 4.55 -26.30
C LYS A 350 14.45 4.51 -25.62
N GLY A 351 15.43 5.28 -26.11
CA GLY A 351 16.81 5.22 -25.63
C GLY A 351 17.46 3.85 -25.91
N THR A 352 17.17 3.24 -27.07
CA THR A 352 17.60 1.86 -27.38
C THR A 352 19.11 1.74 -27.53
N TYR A 353 19.78 2.78 -28.07
CA TYR A 353 21.22 2.79 -28.35
C TYR A 353 21.95 3.99 -27.73
N GLY A 354 21.33 4.63 -26.74
CA GLY A 354 21.78 5.86 -26.10
C GLY A 354 20.68 6.42 -25.20
N PRO A 355 20.87 7.60 -24.59
CA PRO A 355 19.81 8.25 -23.85
C PRO A 355 18.57 8.57 -24.69
N THR A 356 17.43 8.72 -24.04
CA THR A 356 16.20 9.17 -24.71
C THR A 356 16.34 10.60 -25.21
N ASN A 357 16.16 10.83 -26.50
CA ASN A 357 16.16 12.15 -27.10
C ASN A 357 14.78 12.46 -27.68
N ILE A 358 13.88 12.95 -26.82
CA ILE A 358 12.49 13.25 -27.20
C ILE A 358 12.42 14.30 -28.32
N ASN A 359 13.24 15.36 -28.25
CA ASN A 359 13.24 16.43 -29.24
C ASN A 359 13.78 15.96 -30.60
N GLY A 360 14.90 15.22 -30.60
CA GLY A 360 15.47 14.62 -31.80
C GLY A 360 14.52 13.57 -32.40
N ALA A 361 13.94 12.70 -31.59
CA ALA A 361 12.91 11.76 -32.04
C ALA A 361 11.74 12.50 -32.68
N LEU A 362 11.28 13.60 -32.07
CA LEU A 362 10.16 14.40 -32.58
C LEU A 362 10.47 15.06 -33.94
N GLU A 363 11.71 15.47 -34.20
CA GLU A 363 12.11 15.97 -35.53
C GLU A 363 11.91 14.91 -36.61
N TYR A 364 12.35 13.68 -36.35
CA TYR A 364 12.20 12.57 -37.30
C TYR A 364 10.75 12.08 -37.37
N PHE A 365 10.01 12.02 -36.25
CA PHE A 365 8.58 11.69 -36.31
C PHE A 365 7.78 12.73 -37.10
N LYS A 366 8.13 14.02 -37.05
CA LYS A 366 7.53 15.05 -37.92
C LYS A 366 7.81 14.80 -39.40
N LYS A 367 9.03 14.38 -39.75
CA LYS A 367 9.38 13.97 -41.13
C LYS A 367 8.55 12.76 -41.57
N VAL A 368 8.41 11.76 -40.68
CA VAL A 368 7.58 10.57 -40.93
C VAL A 368 6.11 10.96 -41.13
N CYS A 369 5.54 11.79 -40.26
CA CYS A 369 4.14 12.22 -40.30
C CYS A 369 3.78 13.14 -41.47
N SER A 370 4.75 13.77 -42.13
CA SER A 370 4.56 14.69 -43.25
C SER A 370 4.73 14.04 -44.62
N ASN A 371 5.04 12.73 -44.67
CA ASN A 371 5.17 12.01 -45.93
C ASN A 371 3.81 11.85 -46.63
N THR A 372 3.76 12.22 -47.93
CA THR A 372 2.55 12.18 -48.76
C THR A 372 2.47 10.97 -49.68
N LYS A 373 3.47 10.08 -49.69
CA LYS A 373 3.50 8.88 -50.55
C LYS A 373 2.88 7.68 -49.82
N TYR A 374 1.61 7.39 -50.14
CA TYR A 374 0.85 6.31 -49.52
C TYR A 374 1.02 4.96 -50.23
N THR A 375 1.61 4.01 -49.52
CA THR A 375 1.61 2.56 -49.78
C THR A 375 1.18 1.87 -48.48
N LYS A 376 0.85 0.58 -48.51
CA LYS A 376 0.42 -0.15 -47.30
C LYS A 376 1.46 -0.09 -46.17
N GLU A 377 2.74 -0.21 -46.54
CA GLU A 377 3.88 -0.17 -45.63
C GLU A 377 4.17 1.24 -45.12
N THR A 378 4.20 2.24 -46.02
CA THR A 378 4.42 3.63 -45.60
C THR A 378 3.29 4.16 -44.73
N PHE A 379 2.05 3.71 -44.93
CA PHE A 379 0.90 4.07 -44.09
C PHE A 379 1.05 3.54 -42.65
N HIS A 380 1.46 2.28 -42.47
CA HIS A 380 1.72 1.72 -41.15
C HIS A 380 2.80 2.51 -40.39
N ASN A 381 3.89 2.86 -41.07
CA ASN A 381 4.98 3.63 -40.49
C ASN A 381 4.56 5.06 -40.13
N ILE A 382 3.72 5.71 -40.94
CA ILE A 382 3.12 7.01 -40.62
C ILE A 382 2.27 6.90 -39.34
N ALA A 383 1.44 5.87 -39.23
CA ALA A 383 0.57 5.66 -38.08
C ALA A 383 1.36 5.47 -36.76
N LEU A 384 2.44 4.68 -36.81
CA LEU A 384 3.37 4.53 -35.68
C LEU A 384 4.09 5.85 -35.37
N GLY A 385 4.51 6.58 -36.39
CA GLY A 385 5.14 7.91 -36.23
C GLY A 385 4.22 8.91 -35.53
N GLU A 386 2.92 8.92 -35.85
CA GLU A 386 1.92 9.75 -35.18
C GLU A 386 1.71 9.33 -33.72
N TYR A 387 1.66 8.02 -33.44
CA TYR A 387 1.54 7.52 -32.08
C TYR A 387 2.71 7.93 -31.20
N TYR A 388 3.94 7.69 -31.66
CA TYR A 388 5.15 8.05 -30.91
C TYR A 388 5.35 9.57 -30.82
N ALA A 389 5.00 10.34 -31.86
CA ALA A 389 4.95 11.80 -31.75
C ALA A 389 3.94 12.24 -30.68
N GLY A 390 2.76 11.61 -30.63
CA GLY A 390 1.76 11.82 -29.61
C GLY A 390 2.29 11.55 -28.19
N LEU A 391 3.03 10.45 -28.00
CA LEU A 391 3.72 10.15 -26.75
C LEU A 391 4.74 11.22 -26.37
N CYS A 392 5.59 11.65 -27.32
CA CYS A 392 6.54 12.74 -27.09
C CYS A 392 5.82 14.02 -26.62
N TYR A 393 4.74 14.42 -27.31
CA TYR A 393 3.98 15.61 -26.92
C TYR A 393 3.27 15.44 -25.58
N ALA A 394 2.77 14.24 -25.25
CA ALA A 394 2.17 13.97 -23.95
C ALA A 394 3.20 14.03 -22.81
N GLU A 395 4.44 13.57 -23.04
CA GLU A 395 5.56 13.69 -22.10
C GLU A 395 6.05 15.13 -21.93
N LEU A 396 5.88 15.97 -22.96
CA LEU A 396 6.12 17.41 -22.92
C LEU A 396 4.92 18.22 -22.40
N GLU A 397 3.87 17.54 -21.93
CA GLU A 397 2.63 18.14 -21.43
C GLU A 397 1.86 18.99 -22.46
N GLU A 398 2.12 18.81 -23.76
CA GLU A 398 1.41 19.44 -24.86
C GLU A 398 0.17 18.62 -25.28
N PHE A 399 -0.77 18.46 -24.34
CA PHE A 399 -1.92 17.54 -24.49
C PHE A 399 -2.84 17.84 -25.69
N LYS A 400 -2.93 19.10 -26.13
CA LYS A 400 -3.73 19.47 -27.31
C LYS A 400 -3.13 18.90 -28.61
N THR A 401 -1.81 18.95 -28.73
CA THR A 401 -1.08 18.38 -29.88
C THR A 401 -1.09 16.86 -29.80
N ALA A 402 -0.84 16.31 -28.60
CA ALA A 402 -0.90 14.87 -28.34
C ALA A 402 -2.28 14.29 -28.68
N LEU A 403 -3.38 14.93 -28.25
CA LEU A 403 -4.75 14.56 -28.60
C LEU A 403 -4.95 14.43 -30.12
N THR A 404 -4.47 15.43 -30.87
CA THR A 404 -4.63 15.45 -32.34
C THR A 404 -3.88 14.29 -32.99
N LEU A 405 -2.66 14.01 -32.53
CA LEU A 405 -1.83 12.93 -33.04
C LEU A 405 -2.35 11.55 -32.65
N PHE A 406 -2.80 11.36 -31.40
CA PHE A 406 -3.45 10.12 -30.99
C PHE A 406 -4.73 9.87 -31.78
N LYS A 407 -5.57 10.90 -32.02
CA LYS A 407 -6.77 10.73 -32.86
C LYS A 407 -6.43 10.29 -34.28
N ARG A 408 -5.38 10.83 -34.88
CA ARG A 408 -4.87 10.39 -36.19
C ARG A 408 -4.36 8.96 -36.16
N ALA A 409 -3.49 8.62 -35.21
CA ALA A 409 -2.94 7.27 -35.05
C ALA A 409 -4.05 6.23 -34.81
N VAL A 410 -5.07 6.58 -34.01
CA VAL A 410 -6.27 5.76 -33.82
C VAL A 410 -7.05 5.60 -35.12
N SER A 411 -7.24 6.66 -35.90
CA SER A 411 -7.91 6.57 -37.21
C SER A 411 -7.14 5.70 -38.21
N HIS A 412 -5.82 5.62 -38.06
CA HIS A 412 -4.93 4.75 -38.82
C HIS A 412 -4.78 3.32 -38.25
N GLY A 413 -5.49 3.00 -37.17
CA GLY A 413 -5.59 1.63 -36.64
C GLY A 413 -4.55 1.26 -35.56
N VAL A 414 -3.85 2.22 -34.95
CA VAL A 414 -2.90 1.93 -33.87
C VAL A 414 -3.65 1.67 -32.55
N ALA A 415 -3.62 0.42 -32.09
CA ALA A 415 -4.29 -0.02 -30.86
C ALA A 415 -3.73 0.68 -29.60
N ASP A 416 -2.41 0.78 -29.50
CA ASP A 416 -1.72 1.41 -28.35
C ASP A 416 -2.06 2.91 -28.23
N ALA A 417 -2.30 3.58 -29.34
CA ALA A 417 -2.76 4.97 -29.37
C ALA A 417 -4.19 5.09 -28.82
N ALA A 418 -5.07 4.14 -29.14
CA ALA A 418 -6.43 4.12 -28.62
C ALA A 418 -6.45 3.89 -27.10
N PHE A 419 -5.65 2.93 -26.62
CA PHE A 419 -5.49 2.68 -25.19
C PHE A 419 -4.88 3.89 -24.46
N THR A 420 -3.79 4.45 -24.98
CA THR A 420 -3.12 5.61 -24.38
C THR A 420 -4.05 6.82 -24.31
N LEU A 421 -4.80 7.08 -25.38
CA LEU A 421 -5.78 8.18 -25.40
C LEU A 421 -6.91 7.95 -24.39
N ALA A 422 -7.39 6.71 -24.27
CA ALA A 422 -8.39 6.34 -23.27
C ALA A 422 -7.90 6.61 -21.84
N GLU A 423 -6.67 6.20 -21.51
CA GLU A 423 -6.09 6.46 -20.18
C GLU A 423 -5.90 7.97 -19.90
N LEU A 424 -5.49 8.75 -20.90
CA LEU A 424 -5.37 10.21 -20.74
C LEU A 424 -6.72 10.90 -20.53
N ILE A 425 -7.79 10.40 -21.15
CA ILE A 425 -9.16 10.88 -20.93
C ILE A 425 -9.64 10.47 -19.53
N PHE A 426 -9.41 9.21 -19.14
CA PHE A 426 -9.78 8.69 -17.84
C PHE A 426 -9.08 9.43 -16.69
N ASP A 427 -7.80 9.76 -16.85
CA ASP A 427 -6.98 10.55 -15.91
C ASP A 427 -7.36 12.05 -15.88
N GLY A 428 -8.25 12.52 -16.74
CA GLY A 428 -8.65 13.93 -16.83
C GLY A 428 -7.59 14.87 -17.43
N LYS A 429 -6.53 14.33 -18.05
CA LYS A 429 -5.48 15.13 -18.72
C LYS A 429 -5.89 15.63 -20.09
N ILE A 430 -6.79 14.90 -20.73
CA ILE A 430 -7.43 15.27 -22.00
C ILE A 430 -8.94 15.26 -21.77
N GLU A 431 -9.61 16.33 -22.17
CA GLU A 431 -11.07 16.39 -22.12
C GLU A 431 -11.69 15.42 -23.13
N GLY A 432 -12.42 14.41 -22.64
CA GLY A 432 -13.22 13.51 -23.46
C GLY A 432 -14.54 14.16 -23.86
N LYS A 433 -15.08 13.83 -25.04
CA LYS A 433 -16.37 14.35 -25.50
C LYS A 433 -17.55 13.71 -24.75
N SER A 434 -17.44 12.43 -24.44
CA SER A 434 -18.45 11.69 -23.67
C SER A 434 -17.88 10.39 -23.09
N PRO A 435 -18.55 9.78 -22.09
CA PRO A 435 -18.20 8.45 -21.58
C PRO A 435 -18.18 7.36 -22.66
N GLU A 436 -19.02 7.49 -23.70
CA GLU A 436 -19.07 6.55 -24.83
C GLU A 436 -17.80 6.61 -25.70
N GLU A 437 -17.20 7.79 -25.88
CA GLU A 437 -15.91 7.92 -26.60
C GLU A 437 -14.82 7.12 -25.90
N LEU A 438 -14.77 7.18 -24.56
CA LEU A 438 -13.79 6.46 -23.75
C LEU A 438 -13.95 4.94 -23.88
N ILE A 439 -15.17 4.44 -23.78
CA ILE A 439 -15.49 3.01 -23.94
C ILE A 439 -15.13 2.53 -25.35
N MET A 440 -15.46 3.31 -26.39
CA MET A 440 -15.10 2.99 -27.76
C MET A 440 -13.58 2.89 -27.97
N LEU A 441 -12.79 3.75 -27.32
CA LEU A 441 -11.34 3.71 -27.41
C LEU A 441 -10.75 2.46 -26.75
N TYR A 442 -11.20 2.11 -25.55
CA TYR A 442 -10.81 0.85 -24.90
C TYR A 442 -11.22 -0.37 -25.73
N GLN A 443 -12.45 -0.39 -26.24
CA GLN A 443 -12.94 -1.48 -27.08
C GLN A 443 -12.09 -1.63 -28.34
N LYS A 444 -11.81 -0.53 -29.04
CA LYS A 444 -11.02 -0.54 -30.26
C LYS A 444 -9.59 -1.06 -30.03
N ALA A 445 -8.98 -0.69 -28.91
CA ALA A 445 -7.67 -1.22 -28.54
C ALA A 445 -7.76 -2.72 -28.18
N ALA A 446 -8.79 -3.13 -27.44
CA ALA A 446 -9.01 -4.52 -27.05
C ALA A 446 -9.32 -5.43 -28.26
N ASP A 447 -10.06 -4.93 -29.24
CA ASP A 447 -10.36 -5.63 -30.51
C ASP A 447 -9.09 -5.91 -31.32
N ALA A 448 -8.10 -5.01 -31.21
CA ALA A 448 -6.79 -5.14 -31.83
C ALA A 448 -5.75 -5.82 -30.92
N ASP A 449 -6.19 -6.69 -30.01
CA ASP A 449 -5.38 -7.56 -29.16
C ASP A 449 -4.44 -6.85 -28.16
N ASN A 450 -4.69 -5.57 -27.85
CA ASN A 450 -3.95 -4.90 -26.78
C ASN A 450 -4.38 -5.46 -25.41
N ILE A 451 -3.51 -6.27 -24.78
CA ILE A 451 -3.79 -6.98 -23.51
C ILE A 451 -4.27 -6.05 -22.39
N LYS A 452 -3.60 -4.90 -22.21
CA LYS A 452 -3.97 -3.92 -21.17
C LYS A 452 -5.39 -3.38 -21.39
N ALA A 453 -5.73 -3.10 -22.65
CA ALA A 453 -7.07 -2.68 -23.03
C ALA A 453 -8.11 -3.79 -22.87
N ILE A 454 -7.78 -5.05 -23.22
CA ILE A 454 -8.68 -6.20 -23.03
C ILE A 454 -9.06 -6.32 -21.55
N ASN A 455 -8.09 -6.32 -20.64
CA ASN A 455 -8.34 -6.40 -19.20
C ASN A 455 -9.23 -5.23 -18.72
N LYS A 456 -8.82 -3.99 -19.02
CA LYS A 456 -9.57 -2.79 -18.61
C LYS A 456 -10.98 -2.76 -19.19
N PHE A 457 -11.14 -3.08 -20.48
CA PHE A 457 -12.43 -3.10 -21.16
C PHE A 457 -13.34 -4.21 -20.63
N ALA A 458 -12.80 -5.42 -20.40
CA ALA A 458 -13.55 -6.53 -19.83
C ALA A 458 -14.14 -6.14 -18.47
N LEU A 459 -13.33 -5.56 -17.57
CA LEU A 459 -13.79 -5.13 -16.24
C LEU A 459 -14.83 -4.00 -16.30
N ILE A 460 -14.57 -2.94 -17.07
CA ILE A 460 -15.52 -1.81 -17.21
C ILE A 460 -16.85 -2.29 -17.78
N THR A 461 -16.81 -3.15 -18.80
CA THR A 461 -17.99 -3.69 -19.46
C THR A 461 -18.74 -4.66 -18.56
N TYR A 462 -18.03 -5.45 -17.78
CA TYR A 462 -18.63 -6.42 -16.86
C TYR A 462 -19.38 -5.75 -15.71
N TYR A 463 -18.77 -4.76 -15.06
CA TYR A 463 -19.36 -4.06 -13.91
C TYR A 463 -20.25 -2.87 -14.31
N GLY A 464 -20.11 -2.38 -15.54
CA GLY A 464 -20.81 -1.19 -15.99
C GLY A 464 -20.40 0.06 -15.24
N THR A 465 -19.08 0.23 -15.01
CA THR A 465 -18.53 1.37 -14.27
C THR A 465 -18.76 2.69 -15.03
N ILE A 466 -18.71 2.63 -16.37
CA ILE A 466 -18.86 3.79 -17.26
C ILE A 466 -20.16 3.72 -18.08
N SER A 467 -20.58 2.52 -18.48
CA SER A 467 -21.83 2.25 -19.20
C SER A 467 -22.72 1.25 -18.46
N ARG A 468 -23.87 0.90 -19.04
CA ARG A 468 -24.62 -0.27 -18.53
C ARG A 468 -23.77 -1.54 -18.63
N PRO A 469 -23.84 -2.44 -17.64
CA PRO A 469 -23.14 -3.73 -17.69
C PRO A 469 -23.54 -4.54 -18.93
N ASN A 470 -22.56 -5.19 -19.55
CA ASN A 470 -22.76 -6.18 -20.61
C ASN A 470 -21.86 -7.40 -20.36
N LYS A 471 -22.33 -8.28 -19.46
CA LYS A 471 -21.58 -9.47 -19.06
C LYS A 471 -21.19 -10.37 -20.22
N GLN A 472 -22.11 -10.62 -21.16
CA GLN A 472 -21.83 -11.48 -22.32
C GLN A 472 -20.68 -10.95 -23.17
N LEU A 473 -20.61 -9.64 -23.38
CA LEU A 473 -19.50 -9.03 -24.09
C LEU A 473 -18.22 -9.14 -23.27
N ALA A 474 -18.26 -8.81 -21.98
CA ALA A 474 -17.09 -8.88 -21.13
C ALA A 474 -16.47 -10.29 -21.02
N LEU A 475 -17.30 -11.34 -20.94
CA LEU A 475 -16.86 -12.73 -20.93
C LEU A 475 -16.05 -13.09 -22.17
N LYS A 476 -16.42 -12.57 -23.35
CA LYS A 476 -15.63 -12.75 -24.57
C LYS A 476 -14.22 -12.17 -24.43
N TYR A 477 -14.07 -11.02 -23.76
CA TYR A 477 -12.75 -10.42 -23.55
C TYR A 477 -11.97 -11.08 -22.40
N PHE A 478 -12.64 -11.58 -21.35
CA PHE A 478 -11.97 -12.42 -20.35
C PHE A 478 -11.35 -13.66 -21.00
N GLN A 479 -12.13 -14.38 -21.80
CA GLN A 479 -11.64 -15.54 -22.55
C GLN A 479 -10.54 -15.14 -23.54
N LYS A 480 -10.75 -14.07 -24.31
CA LYS A 480 -9.74 -13.55 -25.27
C LYS A 480 -8.40 -13.23 -24.60
N GLY A 481 -8.42 -12.55 -23.46
CA GLY A 481 -7.20 -12.25 -22.70
C GLY A 481 -6.48 -13.50 -22.21
N SER A 482 -7.24 -14.48 -21.72
CA SER A 482 -6.72 -15.80 -21.33
C SER A 482 -6.10 -16.54 -22.52
N ASP A 483 -6.78 -16.58 -23.67
CA ASP A 483 -6.30 -17.24 -24.90
C ASP A 483 -5.02 -16.60 -25.45
N LEU A 484 -4.83 -15.29 -25.23
CA LEU A 484 -3.63 -14.55 -25.62
C LEU A 484 -2.43 -14.76 -24.69
N GLY A 485 -2.58 -15.50 -23.59
CA GLY A 485 -1.45 -15.81 -22.70
C GLY A 485 -1.31 -14.91 -21.47
N ASP A 486 -2.22 -13.97 -21.22
CA ASP A 486 -2.09 -13.03 -20.11
C ASP A 486 -2.36 -13.71 -18.75
N PRO A 487 -1.41 -13.72 -17.79
CA PRO A 487 -1.55 -14.46 -16.54
C PRO A 487 -2.72 -14.02 -15.67
N ASP A 488 -3.00 -12.72 -15.61
CA ASP A 488 -4.11 -12.18 -14.80
C ASP A 488 -5.46 -12.54 -15.43
N MET A 489 -5.57 -12.48 -16.76
CA MET A 489 -6.78 -12.88 -17.46
C MET A 489 -7.00 -14.39 -17.41
N MET A 490 -5.94 -15.21 -17.45
CA MET A 490 -6.04 -16.64 -17.19
C MET A 490 -6.57 -16.94 -15.80
N TYR A 491 -6.09 -16.23 -14.76
CA TYR A 491 -6.59 -16.36 -13.39
C TYR A 491 -8.09 -16.00 -13.31
N LEU A 492 -8.48 -14.85 -13.87
CA LEU A 492 -9.87 -14.41 -13.88
C LEU A 492 -10.80 -15.34 -14.67
N TRP A 493 -10.29 -16.00 -15.71
CA TRP A 493 -11.01 -17.01 -16.47
C TRP A 493 -11.07 -18.35 -15.71
N ALA A 494 -9.99 -18.74 -15.02
CA ALA A 494 -9.93 -19.95 -14.20
C ALA A 494 -11.00 -19.94 -13.10
N ILE A 495 -11.11 -18.85 -12.33
CA ILE A 495 -12.15 -18.68 -11.29
C ILE A 495 -13.55 -18.91 -11.85
N ARG A 496 -13.82 -18.35 -13.04
CA ARG A 496 -15.14 -18.49 -13.68
C ARG A 496 -15.42 -19.92 -14.08
N ASN A 497 -14.43 -20.62 -14.66
CA ASN A 497 -14.55 -22.03 -15.01
C ASN A 497 -14.66 -22.93 -13.77
N GLU A 498 -14.00 -22.57 -12.66
CA GLU A 498 -14.03 -23.34 -11.42
C GLU A 498 -15.43 -23.30 -10.78
N TYR A 499 -15.99 -22.11 -10.64
CA TYR A 499 -17.26 -21.90 -9.93
C TYR A 499 -18.49 -21.89 -10.86
N GLY A 500 -18.29 -21.90 -12.18
CA GLY A 500 -19.38 -21.73 -13.14
C GLY A 500 -20.01 -20.33 -13.11
N ARG A 501 -19.19 -19.29 -12.84
CA ARG A 501 -19.68 -17.90 -12.75
C ARG A 501 -19.91 -17.32 -14.14
N ASP A 502 -21.18 -17.15 -14.50
CA ASP A 502 -21.65 -16.66 -15.80
C ASP A 502 -21.18 -17.49 -17.02
N VAL A 503 -20.53 -18.63 -16.79
CA VAL A 503 -20.06 -19.62 -17.78
C VAL A 503 -20.34 -21.04 -17.28
N GLU A 504 -20.31 -22.02 -18.17
CA GLU A 504 -20.44 -23.42 -17.76
C GLU A 504 -19.22 -23.85 -16.92
N LYS A 505 -19.47 -24.57 -15.83
CA LYS A 505 -18.42 -25.05 -14.92
C LYS A 505 -17.53 -26.07 -15.63
N ASN A 506 -16.22 -25.81 -15.64
CA ASN A 506 -15.21 -26.65 -16.27
C ASN A 506 -13.96 -26.73 -15.38
N ILE A 507 -14.00 -27.62 -14.39
CA ILE A 507 -12.92 -27.83 -13.42
C ILE A 507 -11.57 -28.19 -14.09
N PRO A 508 -11.51 -29.14 -15.06
CA PRO A 508 -10.24 -29.47 -15.72
C PRO A 508 -9.57 -28.26 -16.38
N GLU A 509 -10.36 -27.43 -17.05
CA GLU A 509 -9.83 -26.21 -17.68
C GLU A 509 -9.40 -25.18 -16.65
N ALA A 510 -10.17 -25.01 -15.56
CA ALA A 510 -9.79 -24.12 -14.46
C ALA A 510 -8.42 -24.50 -13.86
N MET A 511 -8.21 -25.79 -13.56
CA MET A 511 -6.93 -26.26 -13.00
C MET A 511 -5.77 -26.09 -13.98
N ARG A 512 -6.01 -26.33 -15.28
CA ARG A 512 -5.01 -26.08 -16.34
C ARG A 512 -4.61 -24.62 -16.38
N LEU A 513 -5.59 -23.71 -16.32
CA LEU A 513 -5.36 -22.26 -16.37
C LEU A 513 -4.69 -21.71 -15.12
N TYR A 514 -5.11 -22.15 -13.92
CA TYR A 514 -4.42 -21.78 -12.68
C TYR A 514 -2.96 -22.20 -12.72
N LYS A 515 -2.66 -23.44 -13.13
CA LYS A 515 -1.27 -23.90 -13.27
C LYS A 515 -0.49 -23.03 -14.26
N LEU A 516 -1.02 -22.81 -15.46
CA LEU A 516 -0.34 -22.03 -16.50
C LEU A 516 -0.10 -20.58 -16.06
N SER A 517 -1.09 -19.94 -15.47
CA SER A 517 -1.01 -18.60 -14.91
C SER A 517 0.00 -18.51 -13.75
N ALA A 518 0.02 -19.52 -12.87
CA ALA A 518 0.97 -19.62 -11.76
C ALA A 518 2.43 -19.75 -12.26
N ASP A 519 2.64 -20.60 -13.27
CA ASP A 519 3.94 -20.81 -13.93
C ASP A 519 4.44 -19.55 -14.66
N LEU A 520 3.52 -18.70 -15.13
CA LEU A 520 3.83 -17.39 -15.73
C LEU A 520 4.02 -16.26 -14.70
N GLY A 521 3.89 -16.57 -13.40
CA GLY A 521 4.23 -15.63 -12.32
C GLY A 521 3.04 -14.97 -11.62
N CYS A 522 1.79 -15.28 -11.94
CA CYS A 522 0.64 -14.69 -11.25
C CYS A 522 0.55 -15.20 -9.80
N SER A 523 0.79 -14.32 -8.82
CA SER A 523 0.82 -14.67 -7.40
C SER A 523 -0.51 -15.22 -6.87
N ALA A 524 -1.64 -14.73 -7.38
CA ALA A 524 -2.97 -15.23 -7.01
C ALA A 524 -3.17 -16.68 -7.49
N SER A 525 -2.80 -16.99 -8.74
CA SER A 525 -2.84 -18.35 -9.26
C SER A 525 -1.88 -19.30 -8.54
N GLN A 526 -0.69 -18.82 -8.15
CA GLN A 526 0.26 -19.61 -7.36
C GLN A 526 -0.35 -20.00 -6.00
N LEU A 527 -0.99 -19.06 -5.31
CA LEU A 527 -1.69 -19.33 -4.05
C LEU A 527 -2.84 -20.34 -4.23
N GLU A 528 -3.75 -20.09 -5.17
CA GLU A 528 -4.93 -20.94 -5.37
C GLU A 528 -4.54 -22.35 -5.84
N TYR A 529 -3.65 -22.46 -6.83
CA TYR A 529 -3.17 -23.77 -7.28
C TYR A 529 -2.40 -24.51 -6.18
N GLY A 530 -1.61 -23.79 -5.37
CA GLY A 530 -0.95 -24.34 -4.19
C GLY A 530 -1.95 -24.90 -3.18
N LEU A 531 -3.08 -24.23 -2.94
CA LEU A 531 -4.15 -24.73 -2.07
C LEU A 531 -4.82 -25.98 -2.63
N HIS A 532 -5.08 -26.05 -3.95
CA HIS A 532 -5.62 -27.25 -4.59
C HIS A 532 -4.67 -28.45 -4.44
N LEU A 533 -3.37 -28.25 -4.69
CA LEU A 533 -2.33 -29.26 -4.49
C LEU A 533 -2.19 -29.68 -3.03
N TYR A 534 -2.27 -28.73 -2.09
CA TYR A 534 -2.13 -29.03 -0.67
C TYR A 534 -3.26 -29.95 -0.18
N ASN A 535 -4.49 -29.70 -0.62
CA ASN A 535 -5.68 -30.42 -0.16
C ASN A 535 -6.04 -31.64 -1.01
N GLY A 536 -5.45 -31.81 -2.20
CA GLY A 536 -5.89 -32.82 -3.16
C GLY A 536 -7.28 -32.54 -3.72
N ILE A 537 -7.65 -31.25 -3.86
CA ILE A 537 -8.94 -30.83 -4.40
C ILE A 537 -8.77 -30.55 -5.88
N HIS A 538 -9.48 -31.28 -6.73
CA HIS A 538 -9.45 -31.17 -8.21
C HIS A 538 -8.13 -31.57 -8.88
N VAL A 539 -7.03 -31.65 -8.13
CA VAL A 539 -5.73 -32.18 -8.53
C VAL A 539 -5.21 -33.16 -7.47
N ASP A 540 -4.24 -34.01 -7.84
CA ASP A 540 -3.62 -34.93 -6.88
C ASP A 540 -2.87 -34.16 -5.78
N GLN A 541 -2.95 -34.67 -4.56
CA GLN A 541 -2.32 -34.04 -3.40
C GLN A 541 -0.79 -34.07 -3.55
N ASN A 542 -0.15 -32.91 -3.39
CA ASN A 542 1.30 -32.79 -3.40
C ASN A 542 1.75 -31.61 -2.53
N HIS A 543 2.20 -31.91 -1.31
CA HIS A 543 2.60 -30.89 -0.34
C HIS A 543 3.89 -30.17 -0.72
N ASP A 544 4.87 -30.88 -1.32
CA ASP A 544 6.13 -30.26 -1.74
C ASP A 544 5.91 -29.25 -2.85
N LEU A 545 5.09 -29.62 -3.85
CA LEU A 545 4.74 -28.71 -4.94
C LEU A 545 3.86 -27.55 -4.46
N ALA A 546 2.94 -27.80 -3.52
CA ALA A 546 2.17 -26.73 -2.88
C ALA A 546 3.09 -25.74 -2.15
N MET A 547 4.06 -26.23 -1.39
CA MET A 547 5.04 -25.41 -0.68
C MET A 547 5.86 -24.55 -1.64
N TYR A 548 6.27 -25.11 -2.78
CA TYR A 548 6.96 -24.37 -3.85
C TYR A 548 6.11 -23.21 -4.39
N TYR A 549 4.83 -23.43 -4.70
CA TYR A 549 3.97 -22.34 -5.17
C TYR A 549 3.67 -21.30 -4.08
N PHE A 550 3.53 -21.72 -2.82
CA PHE A 550 3.41 -20.78 -1.70
C PHE A 550 4.67 -19.93 -1.53
N GLU A 551 5.86 -20.50 -1.69
CA GLU A 551 7.12 -19.75 -1.67
C GLU A 551 7.17 -18.69 -2.79
N LEU A 552 6.83 -19.07 -4.02
CA LEU A 552 6.80 -18.14 -5.16
C LEU A 552 5.86 -16.97 -4.90
N ALA A 553 4.65 -17.23 -4.40
CA ALA A 553 3.68 -16.19 -4.07
C ALA A 553 4.13 -15.35 -2.85
N ALA A 554 4.75 -15.97 -1.86
CA ALA A 554 5.26 -15.30 -0.67
C ALA A 554 6.39 -14.31 -0.99
N ASN A 555 7.24 -14.64 -1.96
CA ASN A 555 8.32 -13.79 -2.48
C ASN A 555 7.79 -12.61 -3.31
N GLN A 556 6.53 -12.67 -3.74
CA GLN A 556 5.78 -11.57 -4.37
C GLN A 556 4.91 -10.80 -3.35
N GLU A 557 5.23 -10.92 -2.05
CA GLU A 557 4.57 -10.22 -0.95
C GLU A 557 3.09 -10.58 -0.71
N ASN A 558 2.62 -11.75 -1.17
CA ASN A 558 1.27 -12.23 -0.86
C ASN A 558 1.16 -12.68 0.62
N PRO A 559 0.34 -12.03 1.49
CA PRO A 559 0.33 -12.31 2.93
C PRO A 559 -0.17 -13.72 3.30
N GLU A 560 -1.17 -14.24 2.59
CA GLU A 560 -1.69 -15.59 2.83
C GLU A 560 -0.66 -16.65 2.45
N ALA A 561 0.03 -16.47 1.32
CA ALA A 561 1.12 -17.34 0.91
C ALA A 561 2.30 -17.30 1.89
N GLN A 562 2.67 -16.12 2.39
CA GLN A 562 3.70 -15.96 3.42
C GLN A 562 3.33 -16.70 4.71
N LEU A 563 2.07 -16.66 5.12
CA LEU A 563 1.59 -17.43 6.26
C LEU A 563 1.67 -18.93 6.01
N TYR A 564 1.14 -19.41 4.89
CA TYR A 564 1.11 -20.85 4.60
C TYR A 564 2.51 -21.42 4.44
N PHE A 565 3.41 -20.69 3.76
CA PHE A 565 4.82 -21.05 3.67
C PHE A 565 5.50 -21.05 5.04
N SER A 566 5.26 -20.03 5.86
CA SER A 566 5.76 -19.97 7.25
C SER A 566 5.34 -21.18 8.07
N VAL A 567 4.06 -21.57 8.00
CA VAL A 567 3.52 -22.73 8.75
C VAL A 567 4.18 -24.02 8.30
N MET A 568 4.37 -24.20 6.98
CA MET A 568 5.04 -25.40 6.44
C MET A 568 6.53 -25.47 6.80
N LEU A 569 7.20 -24.31 6.90
CA LEU A 569 8.60 -24.20 7.34
C LEU A 569 8.82 -24.53 8.82
N GLN A 570 7.79 -24.57 9.66
CA GLN A 570 7.98 -24.82 11.11
C GLN A 570 8.70 -26.14 11.41
N SER A 571 8.57 -27.13 10.52
CA SER A 571 9.21 -28.43 10.65
C SER A 571 10.66 -28.47 10.13
N THR A 572 11.05 -27.52 9.28
CA THR A 572 12.34 -27.52 8.57
C THR A 572 13.26 -26.36 8.95
N SER A 573 12.73 -25.14 9.09
CA SER A 573 13.48 -23.93 9.45
C SER A 573 12.64 -22.97 10.30
N LEU A 574 12.89 -22.95 11.61
CA LEU A 574 12.18 -22.07 12.55
C LEU A 574 12.51 -20.59 12.37
N GLU A 575 13.73 -20.26 11.93
CA GLU A 575 14.15 -18.87 11.71
C GLU A 575 13.43 -18.26 10.51
N GLU A 576 13.46 -18.94 9.36
CA GLU A 576 12.74 -18.51 8.15
C GLU A 576 11.23 -18.51 8.38
N SER A 577 10.71 -19.52 9.08
CA SER A 577 9.29 -19.57 9.47
C SER A 577 8.88 -18.30 10.21
N ARG A 578 9.68 -17.82 11.17
CA ARG A 578 9.40 -16.59 11.93
C ARG A 578 9.49 -15.34 11.05
N GLU A 579 10.43 -15.28 10.12
CA GLU A 579 10.55 -14.15 9.19
C GLU A 579 9.30 -14.03 8.31
N TYR A 580 8.86 -15.12 7.69
CA TYR A 580 7.66 -15.11 6.85
C TYR A 580 6.38 -14.90 7.66
N LEU A 581 6.30 -15.39 8.91
CA LEU A 581 5.19 -15.12 9.82
C LEU A 581 5.07 -13.62 10.13
N GLU A 582 6.21 -12.96 10.38
CA GLU A 582 6.26 -11.52 10.60
C GLU A 582 5.87 -10.72 9.34
N LYS A 583 6.31 -11.15 8.16
CA LYS A 583 5.87 -10.55 6.88
C LYS A 583 4.35 -10.69 6.70
N ALA A 584 3.80 -11.88 6.92
CA ALA A 584 2.36 -12.13 6.83
C ALA A 584 1.56 -11.30 7.83
N ARG A 585 2.08 -11.16 9.07
CA ARG A 585 1.50 -10.30 10.10
C ARG A 585 1.50 -8.82 9.70
N ASN A 586 2.59 -8.33 9.10
CA ASN A 586 2.68 -6.97 8.56
C ASN A 586 1.76 -6.76 7.34
N GLY A 587 1.48 -7.82 6.59
CA GLY A 587 0.43 -7.89 5.57
C GLY A 587 -0.99 -8.00 6.13
N ASN A 588 -1.16 -7.95 7.45
CA ASN A 588 -2.44 -7.99 8.17
C ASN A 588 -3.26 -9.26 8.02
N ASP A 589 -2.61 -10.41 7.80
CA ASP A 589 -3.32 -11.68 7.82
C ASP A 589 -3.77 -12.05 9.26
N PRO A 590 -5.08 -12.22 9.54
CA PRO A 590 -5.56 -12.50 10.90
C PRO A 590 -5.10 -13.82 11.48
N ASN A 591 -4.87 -14.83 10.63
CA ASN A 591 -4.36 -16.11 11.10
C ASN A 591 -2.87 -16.00 11.44
N ALA A 592 -2.09 -15.17 10.74
CA ALA A 592 -0.73 -14.84 11.13
C ALA A 592 -0.69 -14.14 12.51
N TRP A 593 -1.57 -13.17 12.74
CA TRP A 593 -1.74 -12.55 14.06
C TRP A 593 -2.12 -13.57 15.14
N ALA A 594 -3.08 -14.45 14.87
CA ALA A 594 -3.48 -15.49 15.81
C ALA A 594 -2.37 -16.50 16.11
N ILE A 595 -1.59 -16.90 15.11
CA ILE A 595 -0.46 -17.82 15.28
C ILE A 595 0.67 -17.15 16.09
N CYS A 596 0.99 -15.88 15.83
CA CYS A 596 1.90 -15.11 16.70
C CYS A 596 1.40 -15.06 18.15
N GLY A 597 0.11 -14.78 18.34
CA GLY A 597 -0.51 -14.80 19.67
C GLY A 597 -0.37 -16.16 20.36
N LYS A 598 -0.61 -17.26 19.63
CA LYS A 598 -0.42 -18.61 20.13
C LYS A 598 1.03 -18.88 20.54
N LEU A 599 2.02 -18.45 19.75
CA LEU A 599 3.43 -18.58 20.10
C LEU A 599 3.79 -17.82 21.39
N PHE A 600 3.20 -16.65 21.61
CA PHE A 600 3.36 -15.94 22.89
C PHE A 600 2.72 -16.68 24.06
N VAL A 601 1.53 -17.27 23.89
CA VAL A 601 0.91 -18.12 24.92
C VAL A 601 1.80 -19.33 25.23
N ASP A 602 2.33 -19.99 24.21
CA ASP A 602 3.20 -21.16 24.36
C ASP A 602 4.53 -20.79 25.08
N ALA A 603 4.96 -19.52 24.97
CA ALA A 603 6.10 -18.95 25.67
C ALA A 603 5.77 -18.32 27.05
N ASP A 604 4.56 -18.51 27.57
CA ASP A 604 4.05 -17.93 28.82
C ASP A 604 4.01 -16.37 28.84
N MET A 605 4.03 -15.75 27.66
CA MET A 605 3.91 -14.29 27.46
C MET A 605 2.45 -13.89 27.22
N ILE A 606 1.58 -14.22 28.18
CA ILE A 606 0.11 -14.11 28.05
C ILE A 606 -0.35 -12.67 27.72
N ASP A 607 0.22 -11.67 28.40
CA ASP A 607 -0.20 -10.27 28.21
C ASP A 607 0.19 -9.75 26.82
N ASP A 608 1.28 -10.23 26.23
CA ASP A 608 1.71 -9.91 24.87
C ASP A 608 0.91 -10.68 23.79
N ALA A 609 0.40 -11.86 24.15
CA ALA A 609 -0.43 -12.68 23.27
C ALA A 609 -1.81 -12.05 22.99
N ILE A 610 -2.45 -11.54 24.04
CA ILE A 610 -3.85 -11.09 24.05
C ILE A 610 -4.20 -10.14 22.89
N PRO A 611 -3.43 -9.08 22.62
CA PRO A 611 -3.72 -8.16 21.51
C PRO A 611 -3.72 -8.87 20.15
N SER A 612 -2.73 -9.73 19.91
CA SER A 612 -2.60 -10.46 18.64
C SER A 612 -3.76 -11.45 18.45
N LEU A 613 -4.17 -12.12 19.53
CA LEU A 613 -5.28 -13.06 19.53
C LEU A 613 -6.63 -12.38 19.28
N PHE A 614 -6.88 -11.24 19.92
CA PHE A 614 -8.11 -10.48 19.67
C PHE A 614 -8.16 -9.89 18.27
N TYR A 615 -7.01 -9.51 17.69
CA TYR A 615 -6.96 -9.02 16.30
C TYR A 615 -7.36 -10.15 15.35
N GLY A 616 -6.76 -11.33 15.55
CA GLY A 616 -7.11 -12.53 14.80
C GLY A 616 -8.60 -12.85 14.91
N MET A 617 -9.15 -12.86 16.13
CA MET A 617 -10.55 -13.16 16.38
C MET A 617 -11.50 -12.15 15.73
N GLN A 618 -11.24 -10.85 15.88
CA GLN A 618 -12.08 -9.79 15.29
C GLN A 618 -12.23 -9.97 13.79
N HIS A 619 -11.18 -10.44 13.12
CA HIS A 619 -11.18 -10.68 11.67
C HIS A 619 -11.38 -12.17 11.32
N GLY A 620 -12.08 -12.92 12.17
CA GLY A 620 -12.59 -14.26 11.85
C GLY A 620 -11.60 -15.42 11.96
N SER A 621 -10.45 -15.26 12.63
CA SER A 621 -9.49 -16.35 12.85
C SER A 621 -9.99 -17.33 13.91
N ILE A 622 -10.31 -18.56 13.47
CA ILE A 622 -10.67 -19.67 14.36
C ILE A 622 -9.51 -20.01 15.30
N THR A 623 -8.25 -19.95 14.83
CA THR A 623 -7.06 -20.14 15.68
C THR A 623 -7.03 -19.14 16.83
N GLY A 624 -7.37 -17.88 16.57
CA GLY A 624 -7.45 -16.84 17.60
C GLY A 624 -8.52 -17.16 18.65
N MET A 625 -9.71 -17.54 18.20
CA MET A 625 -10.83 -17.93 19.06
C MET A 625 -10.50 -19.14 19.93
N LEU A 626 -9.95 -20.21 19.35
CA LEU A 626 -9.57 -21.42 20.09
C LEU A 626 -8.47 -21.14 21.11
N THR A 627 -7.48 -20.32 20.76
CA THR A 627 -6.38 -19.98 21.67
C THR A 627 -6.88 -19.13 22.84
N LEU A 628 -7.78 -18.17 22.59
CA LEU A 628 -8.44 -17.40 23.66
C LEU A 628 -9.30 -18.28 24.56
N GLY A 629 -10.08 -19.20 23.98
CA GLY A 629 -10.88 -20.18 24.76
C GLY A 629 -10.00 -21.03 25.68
N ASN A 630 -8.91 -21.58 25.15
CA ASN A 630 -7.93 -22.36 25.91
C ASN A 630 -7.25 -21.53 27.02
N LEU A 631 -6.92 -20.27 26.71
CA LEU A 631 -6.33 -19.35 27.68
C LEU A 631 -7.31 -19.06 28.83
N CYS A 632 -8.56 -18.73 28.52
CA CYS A 632 -9.60 -18.44 29.51
C CYS A 632 -10.03 -19.67 30.32
N GLU A 633 -9.89 -20.88 29.78
CA GLU A 633 -10.14 -22.12 30.54
C GLU A 633 -9.07 -22.33 31.62
N LYS A 634 -7.82 -21.96 31.35
CA LYS A 634 -6.72 -21.96 32.34
C LYS A 634 -6.76 -20.76 33.28
N HIS A 635 -7.23 -19.61 32.78
CA HIS A 635 -7.29 -18.33 33.47
C HIS A 635 -8.71 -17.74 33.44
N PRO A 636 -9.67 -18.27 34.24
CA PRO A 636 -11.06 -17.84 34.20
C PRO A 636 -11.28 -16.35 34.51
N GLU A 637 -10.34 -15.72 35.22
CA GLU A 637 -10.33 -14.28 35.48
C GLU A 637 -10.12 -13.43 34.21
N ARG A 638 -9.69 -14.05 33.11
CA ARG A 638 -9.40 -13.40 31.82
C ARG A 638 -10.60 -13.41 30.86
N GLY A 639 -11.70 -14.07 31.20
CA GLY A 639 -12.91 -14.11 30.39
C GLY A 639 -13.58 -15.48 30.40
N ASN A 640 -14.75 -15.57 29.78
CA ASN A 640 -15.50 -16.81 29.69
C ASN A 640 -15.07 -17.63 28.46
N ALA A 641 -14.40 -18.76 28.71
CA ALA A 641 -13.94 -19.66 27.66
C ALA A 641 -15.06 -20.16 26.73
N ALA A 642 -16.29 -20.31 27.25
CA ALA A 642 -17.41 -20.85 26.49
C ALA A 642 -17.79 -19.96 25.29
N ASP A 643 -17.66 -18.64 25.42
CA ASP A 643 -18.02 -17.68 24.39
C ASP A 643 -17.05 -17.77 23.19
N PHE A 644 -15.75 -17.97 23.46
CA PHE A 644 -14.74 -18.16 22.42
C PHE A 644 -14.88 -19.50 21.70
N TYR A 645 -15.21 -20.57 22.43
CA TYR A 645 -15.49 -21.87 21.83
C TYR A 645 -16.79 -21.87 21.01
N GLU A 646 -17.81 -21.13 21.45
CA GLU A 646 -19.03 -20.88 20.67
C GLU A 646 -18.71 -20.16 19.36
N ALA A 647 -17.94 -19.07 19.40
CA ALA A 647 -17.51 -18.36 18.20
C ALA A 647 -16.73 -19.29 17.25
N ALA A 648 -15.75 -20.04 17.77
CA ALA A 648 -14.98 -20.99 16.96
C ALA A 648 -15.88 -22.07 16.31
N ALA A 649 -16.86 -22.61 17.03
CA ALA A 649 -17.81 -23.59 16.51
C ALA A 649 -18.73 -22.98 15.44
N ASN A 650 -19.22 -21.76 15.66
CA ASN A 650 -20.04 -21.04 14.68
C ASN A 650 -19.27 -20.78 13.38
N HIS A 651 -18.02 -20.29 13.47
CA HIS A 651 -17.17 -20.13 12.29
C HIS A 651 -16.85 -21.47 11.60
N CYS A 652 -16.66 -22.54 12.37
CA CYS A 652 -16.51 -23.90 11.81
C CYS A 652 -17.77 -24.33 11.02
N HIS A 653 -18.98 -24.01 11.51
CA HIS A 653 -20.22 -24.36 10.82
C HIS A 653 -20.43 -23.57 9.52
N CYS A 654 -19.83 -22.38 9.39
CA CYS A 654 -19.81 -21.65 8.12
C CYS A 654 -18.99 -22.35 7.04
N LEU A 655 -17.99 -23.16 7.41
CA LEU A 655 -17.14 -23.91 6.46
C LEU A 655 -17.80 -25.18 5.94
N ASP A 656 -18.95 -25.55 6.50
CA ASP A 656 -19.73 -26.75 6.19
C ASP A 656 -18.94 -28.04 5.92
N GLU A 657 -19.28 -28.79 4.87
CA GLU A 657 -18.56 -30.00 4.43
C GLU A 657 -17.20 -29.67 3.79
N SER A 658 -16.93 -28.40 3.47
CA SER A 658 -15.65 -27.96 2.92
C SER A 658 -14.53 -28.05 3.96
N GLY A 659 -14.85 -27.73 5.23
CA GLY A 659 -13.93 -27.84 6.37
C GLY A 659 -12.78 -26.84 6.37
N PHE A 660 -11.79 -27.07 7.24
CA PHE A 660 -10.50 -26.39 7.19
C PHE A 660 -9.76 -26.89 5.94
N PHE A 661 -9.08 -26.01 5.22
CA PHE A 661 -8.42 -26.32 3.94
C PHE A 661 -7.03 -25.65 3.85
N THR A 662 -6.55 -25.05 4.94
CA THR A 662 -5.22 -24.43 4.99
C THR A 662 -4.20 -25.39 5.59
N PRO A 663 -2.90 -25.11 5.41
CA PRO A 663 -1.84 -25.81 6.14
C PRO A 663 -1.83 -25.59 7.65
N ILE A 664 -2.74 -24.77 8.20
CA ILE A 664 -2.81 -24.46 9.63
C ILE A 664 -3.28 -25.70 10.40
N PRO A 665 -2.51 -26.16 11.40
CA PRO A 665 -2.86 -27.34 12.19
C PRO A 665 -3.98 -27.07 13.20
N TYR A 666 -4.96 -27.98 13.28
CA TYR A 666 -6.04 -27.95 14.27
C TYR A 666 -6.11 -29.27 15.05
N LYS A 667 -6.45 -29.19 16.34
CA LYS A 667 -6.73 -30.40 17.14
C LYS A 667 -8.04 -31.04 16.71
N VAL A 668 -8.02 -32.37 16.61
CA VAL A 668 -9.15 -33.22 16.24
C VAL A 668 -9.58 -34.06 17.43
N PHE A 669 -10.88 -34.11 17.66
CA PHE A 669 -11.52 -34.88 18.72
C PHE A 669 -12.52 -35.86 18.13
N HIS A 670 -12.71 -36.99 18.79
CA HIS A 670 -13.77 -37.95 18.47
C HIS A 670 -14.86 -37.92 19.54
N CYS A 671 -16.10 -37.65 19.13
CA CYS A 671 -17.27 -37.76 19.97
C CYS A 671 -17.86 -39.16 19.88
N LYS A 672 -17.66 -39.99 20.92
CA LYS A 672 -18.15 -41.37 20.96
C LYS A 672 -19.67 -41.47 20.89
N LYS A 673 -20.37 -40.51 21.51
CA LYS A 673 -21.85 -40.47 21.52
C LYS A 673 -22.45 -40.20 20.15
N CYS A 674 -21.83 -39.30 19.38
CA CYS A 674 -22.32 -38.91 18.05
C CYS A 674 -21.66 -39.73 16.94
N ASN A 675 -20.60 -40.48 17.27
CA ASN A 675 -19.72 -41.18 16.33
C ASN A 675 -19.19 -40.23 15.24
N LYS A 676 -18.65 -39.08 15.67
CA LYS A 676 -18.16 -38.02 14.78
C LYS A 676 -16.78 -37.51 15.19
N ASP A 677 -15.92 -37.26 14.20
CA ASP A 677 -14.68 -36.49 14.33
C ASP A 677 -14.98 -35.00 14.16
N ILE A 678 -14.55 -34.21 15.14
CA ILE A 678 -14.93 -32.81 15.33
C ILE A 678 -13.73 -31.96 15.74
N CYS A 679 -13.78 -30.66 15.47
CA CYS A 679 -12.75 -29.72 15.88
C CYS A 679 -12.87 -29.36 17.37
N GLU A 680 -11.81 -28.75 17.94
CA GLU A 680 -11.78 -28.32 19.34
C GLU A 680 -12.97 -27.42 19.73
N GLY A 681 -13.35 -26.46 18.88
CA GLY A 681 -14.48 -25.57 19.12
C GLY A 681 -15.81 -26.33 19.26
N CYS A 682 -16.11 -27.22 18.31
CA CYS A 682 -17.31 -28.07 18.36
C CYS A 682 -17.27 -29.05 19.54
N ALA A 683 -16.10 -29.58 19.90
CA ALA A 683 -15.94 -30.44 21.07
C ALA A 683 -16.28 -29.72 22.38
N LYS A 684 -15.84 -28.46 22.51
CA LYS A 684 -15.99 -27.64 23.72
C LYS A 684 -17.34 -26.90 23.80
N HIS A 685 -18.01 -26.69 22.67
CA HIS A 685 -19.31 -26.01 22.61
C HIS A 685 -20.46 -26.98 22.25
N CYS A 686 -20.58 -27.40 20.99
CA CYS A 686 -21.72 -28.20 20.50
C CYS A 686 -21.83 -29.58 21.17
N HIS A 687 -20.69 -30.18 21.52
CA HIS A 687 -20.60 -31.50 22.14
C HIS A 687 -20.23 -31.43 23.62
N LYS A 688 -20.41 -30.26 24.25
CA LYS A 688 -20.20 -30.10 25.69
C LYS A 688 -21.08 -31.09 26.45
N GLY A 689 -20.46 -31.89 27.32
CA GLY A 689 -21.14 -32.94 28.09
C GLY A 689 -21.28 -34.28 27.37
N HIS A 690 -20.75 -34.44 26.15
CA HIS A 690 -20.58 -35.74 25.52
C HIS A 690 -19.25 -36.40 25.92
N SER A 691 -19.13 -37.71 25.70
CA SER A 691 -17.84 -38.40 25.80
C SER A 691 -17.00 -38.11 24.55
N VAL A 692 -16.04 -37.19 24.70
CA VAL A 692 -15.11 -36.78 23.65
C VAL A 692 -13.67 -37.18 24.01
N THR A 693 -12.89 -37.60 23.01
CA THR A 693 -11.46 -37.97 23.18
C THR A 693 -10.62 -37.32 22.09
N GLU A 694 -9.50 -36.68 22.44
CA GLU A 694 -8.55 -36.12 21.47
C GLU A 694 -7.93 -37.24 20.62
N LYS A 695 -7.94 -37.08 19.29
CA LYS A 695 -7.34 -38.02 18.33
C LYS A 695 -5.94 -37.59 17.89
N GLY A 696 -5.68 -36.28 17.85
CA GLY A 696 -4.41 -35.72 17.39
C GLY A 696 -4.60 -34.34 16.76
N VAL A 697 -3.67 -33.99 15.88
CA VAL A 697 -3.64 -32.72 15.14
C VAL A 697 -3.66 -33.04 13.64
N ASP A 698 -4.40 -32.26 12.87
CA ASP A 698 -4.56 -32.44 11.43
C ASP A 698 -4.62 -31.09 10.70
N CYS A 699 -4.21 -31.05 9.44
CA CYS A 699 -4.25 -29.88 8.55
C CYS A 699 -5.25 -30.14 7.43
N GLY A 700 -6.01 -29.14 7.00
CA GLY A 700 -7.09 -29.39 6.03
C GLY A 700 -8.23 -30.27 6.58
N PHE A 701 -8.40 -30.30 7.91
CA PHE A 701 -9.38 -31.17 8.58
C PHE A 701 -10.83 -30.79 8.24
N LYS A 702 -11.68 -31.78 7.97
CA LYS A 702 -13.12 -31.59 7.75
C LYS A 702 -13.92 -31.98 8.99
N CYS A 703 -14.34 -30.98 9.75
CA CYS A 703 -15.18 -31.18 10.93
C CYS A 703 -16.56 -31.73 10.54
N GLN A 704 -16.95 -32.90 11.07
CA GLN A 704 -18.22 -33.53 10.70
C GLN A 704 -19.46 -32.84 11.30
N CYS A 705 -19.28 -31.83 12.17
CA CYS A 705 -20.35 -30.90 12.55
C CYS A 705 -20.65 -29.88 11.44
N GLY A 706 -19.68 -29.57 10.58
CA GLY A 706 -19.87 -28.64 9.47
C GLY A 706 -20.98 -29.10 8.51
N ALA A 707 -21.11 -30.41 8.26
CA ALA A 707 -22.21 -30.98 7.48
C ALA A 707 -23.61 -30.63 8.02
N ASP A 708 -23.72 -30.35 9.33
CA ASP A 708 -24.96 -29.89 9.92
C ASP A 708 -25.22 -28.39 9.66
N GLY A 709 -24.18 -27.58 9.45
CA GLY A 709 -24.26 -26.14 9.21
C GLY A 709 -25.13 -25.42 10.25
N PHE A 710 -25.83 -24.35 9.83
CA PHE A 710 -26.81 -23.65 10.66
C PHE A 710 -28.27 -23.99 10.31
N LYS A 711 -28.56 -25.23 9.88
CA LYS A 711 -29.88 -25.72 9.39
C LYS A 711 -31.01 -24.69 9.35
N GLY A 712 -31.17 -24.02 8.22
CA GLY A 712 -32.27 -23.10 7.96
C GLY A 712 -32.16 -21.72 8.60
N GLN A 713 -31.03 -21.40 9.24
CA GLN A 713 -30.66 -20.08 9.78
C GLN A 713 -29.56 -19.43 8.92
N CYS A 714 -29.50 -18.10 8.95
CA CYS A 714 -28.54 -17.34 8.17
C CYS A 714 -27.19 -17.29 8.89
N SER A 715 -26.05 -17.47 8.21
CA SER A 715 -24.74 -17.34 8.86
C SER A 715 -24.51 -15.95 9.47
N GLY A 716 -25.09 -14.90 8.87
CA GLY A 716 -25.02 -13.54 9.43
C GLY A 716 -25.67 -13.39 10.82
N GLU A 717 -26.51 -14.34 11.25
CA GLU A 717 -27.03 -14.36 12.62
C GLU A 717 -25.94 -14.73 13.64
N PHE A 718 -24.98 -15.58 13.26
CA PHE A 718 -23.99 -16.16 14.17
C PHE A 718 -22.61 -15.53 14.07
N VAL A 719 -22.14 -15.27 12.85
CA VAL A 719 -20.80 -14.72 12.60
C VAL A 719 -20.83 -13.26 12.15
N GLY A 720 -22.02 -12.70 11.92
CA GLY A 720 -22.20 -11.29 11.61
C GLY A 720 -21.64 -10.85 10.26
N ASN A 721 -20.99 -9.68 10.22
CA ASN A 721 -20.48 -9.03 9.01
C ASN A 721 -18.95 -8.89 8.96
N GLU A 722 -18.24 -9.71 9.74
CA GLU A 722 -16.78 -9.79 9.66
C GLU A 722 -16.33 -10.71 8.50
N TYR A 723 -15.23 -10.32 7.84
CA TYR A 723 -14.65 -11.06 6.72
C TYR A 723 -13.95 -12.33 7.19
N CYS A 724 -14.73 -13.42 7.30
CA CYS A 724 -14.25 -14.73 7.71
C CYS A 724 -14.41 -15.76 6.59
N ASN A 725 -13.69 -16.88 6.69
CA ASN A 725 -13.85 -17.98 5.74
C ASN A 725 -15.22 -18.65 5.92
N GLN A 726 -15.99 -18.73 4.85
CA GLN A 726 -17.31 -19.38 4.80
C GLN A 726 -17.49 -20.08 3.46
N HIS A 727 -18.22 -21.19 3.43
CA HIS A 727 -18.75 -21.71 2.18
C HIS A 727 -19.92 -20.84 1.73
N LEU A 728 -19.73 -20.15 0.60
CA LEU A 728 -20.61 -19.11 0.12
C LEU A 728 -21.04 -19.34 -1.33
N TYR A 729 -22.20 -18.77 -1.63
CA TYR A 729 -22.86 -18.86 -2.91
C TYR A 729 -23.06 -17.46 -3.45
N GLN A 730 -23.25 -17.32 -4.75
CA GLN A 730 -23.59 -16.04 -5.36
C GLN A 730 -24.87 -16.17 -6.15
N CYS A 731 -25.84 -15.29 -5.87
CA CYS A 731 -27.09 -15.24 -6.62
C CYS A 731 -26.92 -14.29 -7.81
N ILE A 732 -26.54 -14.79 -8.98
CA ILE A 732 -26.30 -13.94 -10.16
C ILE A 732 -27.56 -13.20 -10.65
N THR A 733 -28.76 -13.70 -10.30
CA THR A 733 -30.02 -12.99 -10.53
C THR A 733 -30.13 -11.69 -9.71
N CYS A 734 -29.58 -11.65 -8.50
CA CYS A 734 -29.66 -10.50 -7.59
C CYS A 734 -28.38 -9.65 -7.61
N CYS A 735 -27.23 -10.29 -7.79
CA CYS A 735 -25.90 -9.66 -7.84
C CYS A 735 -25.52 -9.40 -9.30
N THR A 736 -26.14 -8.39 -9.91
CA THR A 736 -25.92 -8.08 -11.33
C THR A 736 -24.74 -7.15 -11.60
N LYS A 737 -24.20 -6.48 -10.57
CA LYS A 737 -23.20 -5.41 -10.70
C LYS A 737 -21.92 -5.64 -9.90
N THR A 738 -21.79 -6.76 -9.20
CA THR A 738 -20.65 -7.02 -8.30
C THR A 738 -20.43 -8.51 -8.15
N ASP A 739 -19.16 -8.88 -8.06
CA ASP A 739 -18.67 -10.24 -7.85
C ASP A 739 -18.36 -10.53 -6.37
N ASN A 740 -18.48 -9.53 -5.50
CA ASN A 740 -18.05 -9.57 -4.11
C ASN A 740 -19.20 -9.72 -3.11
N GLU A 741 -20.43 -9.81 -3.60
CA GLU A 741 -21.61 -10.03 -2.75
C GLU A 741 -22.00 -11.51 -2.78
N PHE A 742 -22.10 -12.09 -1.59
CA PHE A 742 -22.31 -13.50 -1.39
C PHE A 742 -23.49 -13.78 -0.47
N ILE A 743 -24.03 -14.99 -0.55
CA ILE A 743 -25.10 -15.49 0.29
C ILE A 743 -24.68 -16.83 0.90
N CYS A 744 -25.06 -17.05 2.15
CA CYS A 744 -24.90 -18.37 2.77
C CYS A 744 -25.87 -19.40 2.16
N LYS A 745 -25.54 -20.69 2.34
CA LYS A 745 -26.37 -21.82 1.89
C LYS A 745 -27.85 -21.69 2.25
N ALA A 746 -28.17 -21.33 3.49
CA ALA A 746 -29.56 -21.18 3.92
C ALA A 746 -30.31 -20.08 3.14
N CYS A 747 -29.64 -18.95 2.84
CA CYS A 747 -30.20 -17.89 2.03
C CYS A 747 -30.36 -18.31 0.56
N ALA A 748 -29.42 -19.08 0.02
CA ALA A 748 -29.56 -19.70 -1.30
C ALA A 748 -30.82 -20.57 -1.37
N ASP A 749 -30.99 -21.48 -0.40
CA ASP A 749 -32.08 -22.46 -0.38
C ASP A 749 -33.47 -21.85 -0.14
N LYS A 750 -33.56 -20.73 0.60
CA LYS A 750 -34.85 -20.13 0.99
C LYS A 750 -35.11 -18.77 0.35
N CYS A 751 -34.20 -17.81 0.52
CA CYS A 751 -34.42 -16.42 0.08
C CYS A 751 -34.31 -16.30 -1.44
N HIS A 752 -33.38 -17.07 -2.02
CA HIS A 752 -33.04 -17.07 -3.44
C HIS A 752 -33.46 -18.38 -4.13
N ALA A 753 -34.40 -19.11 -3.52
CA ALA A 753 -35.00 -20.28 -4.13
C ALA A 753 -35.63 -19.90 -5.48
N GLY A 754 -35.25 -20.61 -6.54
CA GLY A 754 -35.71 -20.33 -7.91
C GLY A 754 -34.94 -19.22 -8.63
N HIS A 755 -33.91 -18.63 -8.02
CA HIS A 755 -32.95 -17.78 -8.72
C HIS A 755 -31.79 -18.61 -9.28
N ASN A 756 -30.99 -18.01 -10.15
CA ASN A 756 -29.73 -18.60 -10.57
C ASN A 756 -28.68 -18.33 -9.47
N VAL A 757 -28.33 -19.39 -8.74
CA VAL A 757 -27.36 -19.37 -7.64
C VAL A 757 -26.22 -20.30 -7.99
N ILE A 758 -25.00 -19.79 -7.90
CA ILE A 758 -23.76 -20.53 -8.12
C ILE A 758 -23.08 -20.81 -6.79
N ASP A 759 -22.57 -22.03 -6.66
CA ASP A 759 -21.68 -22.43 -5.57
C ASP A 759 -20.30 -21.84 -5.83
N CYS A 760 -19.85 -20.94 -4.94
CA CYS A 760 -18.55 -20.29 -5.03
C CYS A 760 -17.53 -20.91 -4.07
N GLY A 761 -17.80 -22.10 -3.53
CA GLY A 761 -16.96 -22.76 -2.56
C GLY A 761 -16.67 -21.85 -1.36
N ARG A 762 -15.46 -22.00 -0.82
CA ARG A 762 -15.04 -21.20 0.33
C ARG A 762 -14.56 -19.82 -0.11
N GLN A 763 -15.18 -18.80 0.47
CA GLN A 763 -14.85 -17.40 0.27
C GLN A 763 -14.60 -16.73 1.61
N ARG A 764 -13.68 -15.76 1.65
CA ARG A 764 -13.46 -14.93 2.83
C ARG A 764 -14.39 -13.72 2.79
N ASN A 765 -15.63 -13.91 3.24
CA ASN A 765 -16.68 -12.89 3.21
C ASN A 765 -17.82 -13.27 4.19
N PHE A 766 -18.91 -12.53 4.18
CA PHE A 766 -20.11 -12.79 4.96
C PHE A 766 -21.37 -12.88 4.10
N CYS A 767 -22.49 -13.29 4.70
CA CYS A 767 -23.76 -13.37 4.00
C CYS A 767 -24.38 -11.97 3.83
N SER A 768 -24.26 -11.41 2.63
CA SER A 768 -24.82 -10.13 2.23
C SER A 768 -26.34 -10.10 2.32
N CYS A 769 -27.02 -11.22 2.10
CA CYS A 769 -28.47 -11.30 2.26
C CYS A 769 -28.88 -11.03 3.71
N GLY A 770 -28.33 -11.80 4.66
CA GLY A 770 -28.64 -11.65 6.08
C GLY A 770 -28.22 -10.31 6.66
N MET A 771 -27.10 -9.76 6.18
CA MET A 771 -26.59 -8.45 6.60
C MET A 771 -27.17 -7.29 5.79
N PHE A 772 -28.20 -7.53 4.97
CA PHE A 772 -28.82 -6.61 4.00
C PHE A 772 -27.82 -5.67 3.31
N LYS A 773 -26.84 -6.30 2.65
CA LYS A 773 -25.84 -5.69 1.76
C LYS A 773 -26.08 -6.01 0.29
N LEU A 774 -27.03 -6.89 -0.01
CA LEU A 774 -27.41 -7.15 -1.40
C LEU A 774 -27.91 -5.87 -2.10
N PRO A 775 -27.62 -5.72 -3.41
CA PRO A 775 -28.13 -4.61 -4.22
C PRO A 775 -29.66 -4.47 -4.11
N TYR A 776 -30.15 -3.22 -4.19
CA TYR A 776 -31.60 -2.89 -4.14
C TYR A 776 -32.30 -3.18 -2.80
N ASN A 777 -31.57 -3.15 -1.68
CA ASN A 777 -32.12 -3.33 -0.32
C ASN A 777 -32.96 -4.61 -0.18
N PHE A 778 -32.49 -5.71 -0.77
CA PHE A 778 -33.13 -7.02 -0.61
C PHE A 778 -33.18 -7.40 0.88
N LYS A 779 -34.38 -7.69 1.39
CA LYS A 779 -34.59 -8.12 2.78
C LYS A 779 -34.52 -9.64 2.88
N CYS A 780 -33.64 -10.14 3.74
CA CYS A 780 -33.56 -11.57 4.04
C CYS A 780 -34.88 -12.07 4.66
N LYS A 781 -35.39 -13.21 4.17
CA LYS A 781 -36.58 -13.87 4.73
C LYS A 781 -36.26 -14.77 5.94
N ILE A 782 -34.98 -15.02 6.20
CA ILE A 782 -34.51 -15.90 7.29
C ILE A 782 -34.10 -15.07 8.50
N LEU A 783 -33.28 -14.04 8.25
CA LEU A 783 -32.75 -13.17 9.29
C LEU A 783 -33.49 -11.84 9.25
N ASP A 784 -34.35 -11.65 10.24
CA ASP A 784 -35.01 -10.37 10.50
C ASP A 784 -34.54 -9.84 11.86
N TYR A 785 -34.13 -8.57 11.90
CA TYR A 785 -33.72 -7.89 13.11
C TYR A 785 -33.92 -6.37 12.95
N GLU A 786 -34.07 -5.69 14.08
CA GLU A 786 -34.22 -4.24 14.12
C GLU A 786 -32.92 -3.57 13.66
N ARG A 787 -33.00 -2.94 12.47
CA ARG A 787 -31.95 -2.06 11.99
C ARG A 787 -32.20 -0.67 12.54
N VAL A 788 -31.32 -0.23 13.42
CA VAL A 788 -31.24 1.19 13.72
C VAL A 788 -30.75 1.85 12.42
N ARG A 789 -31.58 2.71 11.80
CA ARG A 789 -31.26 3.30 10.48
C ARG A 789 -29.89 4.00 10.54
N ARG A 790 -29.18 4.04 9.41
CA ARG A 790 -27.95 4.86 9.27
C ARG A 790 -28.33 6.33 9.11
N ASP A 791 -28.86 6.93 10.17
CA ASP A 791 -29.01 8.38 10.27
C ASP A 791 -27.81 8.89 11.09
N PRO A 792 -27.06 9.90 10.62
CA PRO A 792 -25.97 10.50 11.39
C PRO A 792 -26.40 11.07 12.76
N TYR A 793 -27.70 11.15 13.04
CA TYR A 793 -28.27 11.55 14.33
C TYR A 793 -28.80 10.40 15.21
N ILE A 794 -28.51 9.13 14.88
CA ILE A 794 -29.24 8.00 15.49
C ILE A 794 -28.77 7.52 16.88
N CYS A 795 -29.79 7.34 17.72
CA CYS A 795 -29.77 6.98 19.13
C CYS A 795 -29.54 5.48 19.41
N CYS A 796 -28.95 5.20 20.55
CA CYS A 796 -28.75 3.88 21.13
C CYS A 796 -30.07 3.07 21.23
N SER A 797 -30.02 1.73 21.09
CA SER A 797 -31.24 0.92 21.26
C SER A 797 -31.86 1.02 22.66
N SER A 798 -31.08 1.34 23.69
CA SER A 798 -31.60 1.65 25.03
C SER A 798 -32.45 2.92 25.07
N GLN A 799 -32.14 3.91 24.22
CA GLN A 799 -32.85 5.18 24.12
C GLN A 799 -34.14 5.05 23.27
N ASN A 800 -34.07 4.36 22.13
CA ASN A 800 -35.21 4.22 21.22
C ASN A 800 -36.30 3.27 21.75
N HIS A 801 -35.93 2.26 22.54
CA HIS A 801 -36.87 1.22 23.00
C HIS A 801 -37.10 1.20 24.51
N LYS A 802 -36.79 2.30 25.22
CA LYS A 802 -37.01 2.44 26.68
C LYS A 802 -36.48 1.23 27.48
N ASN A 803 -35.25 0.80 27.21
CA ASN A 803 -34.63 -0.40 27.81
C ASN A 803 -35.31 -1.75 27.53
N SER A 804 -36.19 -1.85 26.52
CA SER A 804 -36.77 -3.12 26.10
C SER A 804 -35.77 -3.92 25.27
N SER A 805 -35.67 -5.22 25.51
CA SER A 805 -34.83 -6.12 24.71
C SER A 805 -35.36 -6.21 23.28
N ILE A 806 -34.48 -6.03 22.28
CA ILE A 806 -34.80 -6.13 20.85
C ILE A 806 -33.79 -7.05 20.13
N LYS A 807 -34.21 -7.68 19.03
CA LYS A 807 -33.31 -8.43 18.15
C LYS A 807 -32.52 -7.45 17.29
N GLN A 808 -31.21 -7.38 17.46
CA GLN A 808 -30.35 -6.38 16.80
C GLN A 808 -28.93 -6.93 16.57
N ARG A 809 -28.14 -6.22 15.77
CA ARG A 809 -26.70 -6.45 15.67
C ARG A 809 -26.05 -6.23 17.03
N TRP A 810 -25.28 -7.21 17.47
CA TRP A 810 -24.78 -7.28 18.84
C TRP A 810 -23.27 -7.38 18.84
N LEU A 811 -22.62 -6.45 19.54
CA LEU A 811 -21.17 -6.40 19.65
C LEU A 811 -20.74 -6.40 21.12
N GLN A 812 -19.61 -7.01 21.42
CA GLN A 812 -18.97 -6.92 22.74
C GLN A 812 -17.71 -6.08 22.66
N CYS A 813 -17.49 -5.23 23.66
CA CYS A 813 -16.34 -4.33 23.69
C CYS A 813 -15.31 -4.83 24.70
N ILE A 814 -14.22 -5.39 24.19
CA ILE A 814 -13.10 -5.88 25.00
C ILE A 814 -12.48 -4.74 25.78
N THR A 815 -12.25 -3.60 25.11
CA THR A 815 -11.63 -2.41 25.72
C THR A 815 -12.38 -1.90 26.94
N CYS A 816 -13.72 -1.97 26.93
CA CYS A 816 -14.55 -1.51 28.04
C CYS A 816 -14.84 -2.59 29.08
N GLY A 817 -14.34 -3.82 28.89
CA GLY A 817 -14.71 -4.95 29.76
C GLY A 817 -16.17 -5.40 29.59
N VAL A 818 -16.82 -5.00 28.50
CA VAL A 818 -18.19 -5.40 28.17
C VAL A 818 -18.11 -6.64 27.26
N TYR A 819 -17.56 -7.71 27.81
CA TYR A 819 -17.36 -9.00 27.12
C TYR A 819 -17.28 -10.15 28.11
N GLY A 820 -17.46 -11.38 27.62
CA GLY A 820 -17.41 -12.57 28.47
C GLY A 820 -18.68 -12.85 29.29
N ASP A 821 -19.72 -12.02 29.13
CA ASP A 821 -21.06 -12.25 29.64
C ASP A 821 -22.06 -12.05 28.48
N PRO A 822 -22.83 -13.08 28.08
CA PRO A 822 -23.81 -12.99 26.99
C PRO A 822 -24.90 -11.93 27.18
N SER A 823 -25.15 -11.50 28.42
CA SER A 823 -26.11 -10.44 28.74
C SER A 823 -25.54 -9.03 28.50
N LEU A 824 -24.22 -8.91 28.38
CA LEU A 824 -23.53 -7.66 28.13
C LEU A 824 -23.23 -7.47 26.64
N GLY A 825 -23.46 -6.25 26.14
CA GLY A 825 -23.10 -5.89 24.79
C GLY A 825 -23.65 -4.54 24.34
N LEU A 826 -23.28 -4.19 23.12
CA LEU A 826 -23.50 -2.91 22.47
C LEU A 826 -24.33 -3.11 21.22
N CYS A 827 -25.21 -2.15 20.95
CA CYS A 827 -25.83 -2.05 19.65
C CYS A 827 -24.85 -1.49 18.61
N GLU A 828 -25.07 -1.84 17.35
CA GLU A 828 -24.28 -1.38 16.21
C GLU A 828 -24.03 0.15 16.18
N PRO A 829 -25.02 1.04 16.42
CA PRO A 829 -24.75 2.48 16.52
C PRO A 829 -23.72 2.83 17.59
N CYS A 830 -23.81 2.25 18.79
CA CYS A 830 -22.86 2.53 19.87
C CYS A 830 -21.48 1.98 19.56
N ALA A 831 -21.39 0.84 18.88
CA ALA A 831 -20.13 0.31 18.39
C ALA A 831 -19.44 1.30 17.43
N TYR A 832 -20.17 1.88 16.47
CA TYR A 832 -19.59 2.78 15.45
C TYR A 832 -19.47 4.26 15.85
N THR A 833 -20.10 4.67 16.95
CA THR A 833 -20.05 6.05 17.47
C THR A 833 -19.19 6.14 18.72
N CYS A 834 -19.69 5.62 19.86
CA CYS A 834 -19.02 5.72 21.16
C CYS A 834 -17.83 4.76 21.33
N HIS A 835 -17.80 3.65 20.57
CA HIS A 835 -16.78 2.61 20.67
C HIS A 835 -16.04 2.38 19.35
N ARG A 836 -16.08 3.36 18.42
CA ARG A 836 -15.47 3.26 17.09
C ARG A 836 -14.01 2.82 17.14
N ASP A 837 -13.36 3.27 18.20
CA ASP A 837 -11.95 3.13 18.41
C ASP A 837 -11.66 2.12 19.55
N HIS A 838 -12.55 1.17 19.80
CA HIS A 838 -12.35 0.10 20.76
C HIS A 838 -12.20 -1.24 20.04
N ILE A 839 -11.58 -2.20 20.73
CA ILE A 839 -11.56 -3.58 20.28
C ILE A 839 -12.95 -4.14 20.51
N VAL A 840 -13.72 -4.26 19.43
CA VAL A 840 -15.07 -4.78 19.43
C VAL A 840 -15.12 -6.11 18.70
N ILE A 841 -15.90 -7.04 19.23
CA ILE A 841 -16.13 -8.35 18.64
C ILE A 841 -17.57 -8.38 18.16
N ASP A 842 -17.73 -8.69 16.88
CA ASP A 842 -19.02 -8.99 16.30
C ASP A 842 -19.54 -10.33 16.81
N CYS A 843 -20.68 -10.29 17.49
CA CYS A 843 -21.34 -11.47 18.03
C CYS A 843 -22.57 -11.87 17.20
N GLY A 844 -22.68 -11.38 15.96
CA GLY A 844 -23.80 -11.65 15.07
C GLY A 844 -25.04 -10.82 15.40
N VAL A 845 -26.20 -11.47 15.43
CA VAL A 845 -27.48 -10.87 15.77
C VAL A 845 -28.00 -11.54 17.03
N LYS A 846 -28.22 -10.76 18.09
CA LYS A 846 -28.72 -11.27 19.37
C LYS A 846 -29.91 -10.46 19.86
N GLN A 847 -30.68 -11.07 20.76
CA GLN A 847 -31.77 -10.43 21.48
C GLN A 847 -31.20 -9.75 22.72
N GLY A 848 -31.20 -8.43 22.78
CA GLY A 848 -30.60 -7.68 23.88
C GLY A 848 -30.97 -6.20 23.88
N CYS A 849 -30.56 -5.48 24.92
CA CYS A 849 -30.64 -4.03 25.00
C CYS A 849 -29.25 -3.48 25.28
N CYS A 850 -28.78 -2.52 24.47
CA CYS A 850 -27.43 -1.97 24.59
C CYS A 850 -27.13 -1.49 26.02
N CYS A 851 -25.97 -1.89 26.55
CA CYS A 851 -25.55 -1.55 27.91
C CYS A 851 -25.07 -0.11 28.08
N CYS A 852 -25.06 0.71 27.02
CA CYS A 852 -24.63 2.12 27.07
C CYS A 852 -25.66 2.96 27.84
N TYR A 853 -25.23 3.64 28.92
CA TYR A 853 -26.08 4.48 29.78
C TYR A 853 -25.65 5.96 29.70
N ASN A 854 -26.59 6.83 29.28
CA ASN A 854 -26.54 8.31 29.18
C ASN A 854 -25.59 9.00 28.18
N GLN A 855 -26.21 9.68 27.20
CA GLN A 855 -25.74 10.87 26.45
C GLN A 855 -24.26 10.92 26.04
N CYS A 856 -23.82 10.01 25.16
CA CYS A 856 -22.56 10.15 24.42
C CYS A 856 -21.27 10.30 25.26
N ALA A 857 -21.30 9.90 26.55
CA ALA A 857 -20.12 9.78 27.39
C ALA A 857 -20.04 8.34 27.91
N CYS A 858 -18.90 7.68 27.72
CA CYS A 858 -18.68 6.32 28.21
C CYS A 858 -18.57 6.34 29.75
N VAL A 859 -19.63 5.98 30.48
CA VAL A 859 -19.66 6.01 31.96
C VAL A 859 -19.15 4.70 32.62
N TYR A 860 -18.63 3.74 31.86
CA TYR A 860 -18.08 2.48 32.42
C TYR A 860 -16.64 2.66 32.97
N SER A 861 -16.47 3.59 33.92
CA SER A 861 -15.30 3.69 34.80
C SER A 861 -15.52 3.01 36.16
N HIS A 862 -16.67 2.36 36.39
CA HIS A 862 -17.10 1.98 37.74
C HIS A 862 -17.17 0.49 38.12
N PHE A 863 -16.83 -0.46 37.25
CA PHE A 863 -16.52 -1.83 37.71
C PHE A 863 -15.00 -2.00 37.92
N LYS A 864 -14.59 -1.95 39.17
CA LYS A 864 -13.20 -2.12 39.64
C LYS A 864 -12.58 -3.50 39.36
N ASN A 865 -13.23 -4.40 38.61
CA ASN A 865 -12.88 -5.83 38.57
C ASN A 865 -12.41 -6.39 37.22
N CYS A 866 -12.24 -5.62 36.15
CA CYS A 866 -11.56 -6.14 34.95
C CYS A 866 -10.04 -5.96 35.10
N VAL A 867 -9.33 -7.05 35.43
CA VAL A 867 -7.88 -7.08 35.68
C VAL A 867 -7.07 -6.99 34.36
N LEU A 868 -7.69 -7.24 33.20
CA LEU A 868 -7.00 -7.32 31.91
C LEU A 868 -6.38 -6.02 31.40
N LEU A 869 -6.88 -4.85 31.81
CA LEU A 869 -6.43 -3.56 31.25
C LEU A 869 -5.87 -2.58 32.30
N LYS A 870 -5.84 -2.96 33.59
CA LYS A 870 -5.19 -2.12 34.62
C LYS A 870 -3.66 -2.09 34.52
N LYS A 871 -3.05 -3.01 33.77
CA LYS A 871 -1.59 -3.08 33.55
C LYS A 871 -1.16 -2.86 32.11
N VAL A 872 -2.09 -2.87 31.16
CA VAL A 872 -1.81 -2.56 29.76
C VAL A 872 -2.05 -1.06 29.57
N CYS A 873 -0.94 -0.33 29.54
CA CYS A 873 -0.82 1.12 29.39
C CYS A 873 -1.83 1.71 28.37
N PRO A 874 -2.34 2.95 28.54
CA PRO A 874 -3.22 3.62 27.58
C PRO A 874 -2.63 3.72 26.16
N THR A 875 -1.31 3.55 26.01
CA THR A 875 -0.58 3.52 24.74
C THR A 875 -0.82 2.27 23.89
N PHE A 876 -1.26 1.15 24.47
CA PHE A 876 -1.48 -0.12 23.74
C PHE A 876 -2.87 -0.21 23.10
N LEU A 877 -3.87 0.46 23.68
CA LEU A 877 -5.23 0.48 23.14
C LEU A 877 -5.38 1.41 21.94
N CYS A 878 -4.54 2.44 21.81
CA CYS A 878 -4.49 3.23 20.58
C CYS A 878 -3.91 2.44 19.40
N THR A 879 -3.07 1.42 19.62
CA THR A 879 -2.48 0.62 18.55
C THR A 879 -3.51 -0.20 17.77
N PHE A 880 -4.64 -0.50 18.40
CA PHE A 880 -5.80 -1.13 17.75
C PHE A 880 -6.71 -0.13 17.00
N ARG A 881 -6.65 1.17 17.33
CA ARG A 881 -7.54 2.21 16.78
C ARG A 881 -7.28 2.56 15.31
N ILE A 882 -6.05 2.42 14.81
CA ILE A 882 -5.72 2.88 13.45
C ILE A 882 -6.04 1.86 12.35
N PHE A 883 -6.16 0.57 12.70
CA PHE A 883 -6.51 -0.45 11.72
C PHE A 883 -7.92 -0.30 11.14
N TYR A 884 -8.85 0.29 11.90
CA TYR A 884 -10.25 0.38 11.48
C TYR A 884 -10.58 1.60 10.61
N PHE A 885 -9.72 2.64 10.56
CA PHE A 885 -10.01 3.86 9.80
C PHE A 885 -9.47 3.87 8.35
N PHE A 886 -8.56 2.96 7.99
CA PHE A 886 -8.02 2.87 6.62
C PHE A 886 -8.80 1.93 5.68
N LEU A 887 -9.91 1.33 6.13
CA LEU A 887 -10.67 0.34 5.35
C LEU A 887 -12.15 0.69 5.07
N SER A 888 -12.59 1.91 5.37
CA SER A 888 -13.87 2.43 4.85
C SER A 888 -13.64 3.48 3.76
N SER A 889 -13.17 3.03 2.60
CA SER A 889 -13.14 3.86 1.38
C SER A 889 -13.54 3.01 0.17
N PHE A 890 -14.78 2.54 0.16
CA PHE A 890 -15.54 2.30 -1.08
C PHE A 890 -17.02 2.65 -0.82
N ASP A 891 -17.44 3.70 -1.53
CA ASP A 891 -18.79 4.19 -1.81
C ASP A 891 -19.81 4.33 -0.66
N ASP A 892 -19.94 5.56 -0.17
CA ASP A 892 -21.23 6.12 0.26
C ASP A 892 -21.30 7.62 -0.14
N GLU A 893 -21.16 7.94 -1.44
CA GLU A 893 -21.61 9.24 -1.99
C GLU A 893 -22.33 9.07 -3.35
N LYS A 894 -23.59 8.63 -3.26
CA LYS A 894 -24.70 9.26 -3.99
C LYS A 894 -25.91 9.28 -3.08
N ILE A 895 -26.07 10.38 -2.31
CA ILE A 895 -27.35 11.05 -2.05
C ILE A 895 -27.00 12.51 -1.69
N CYS A 896 -27.47 13.40 -2.57
CA CYS A 896 -27.38 14.87 -2.63
C CYS A 896 -26.04 15.49 -3.03
#